data_AF-A0A9Q0ZEK1-F1
#
_entry.id   AF-A0A9Q0ZEK1-F1
#
_cell.length_a   1.000
_cell.length_b   1.000
_cell.length_c   1.000
_cell.angle_alpha   90.00
_cell.angle_beta   90.00
_cell.angle_gamma   90.00
#
_symmetry.space_group_name_H-M   'P 1'
#
loop_
_entity.id
_entity.type
_entity.pdbx_description
1 polymer ?
#
loop_
_entity_poly.entity_id
_entity_poly.type
_entity_poly.pdbx_seq_one_letter_code
_entity_poly.pdbx_strand_id
1 'polypeptide(L)'
;MTTPPSVILKELGKVDKSDASDEISKMEELGFKNGRYNTSIITHDILDALDHKKSQLLNSEPEPELSLEDNMASSAASSSSCSESEAEIEENNRKMALFEPTQSETQKQKQATVADFSRTSSEHSMADTDNSPGGGKHNPPKDFVCPITSHIFDDPVTLETGQTYERRAIQEWLQRGNSTCPITRQKLNCTQLPKTNYVLKRLIATWKEQNPAGLVYIPPETQQKRTEPGLESKKVPSSTSPDSVVIQTTIDGTSSELRLAITNLCMSEISNESEMAVLQIERFWQEAAVEFDIQSMLSKPPVINGLVGILLNSADPLVLKATIFLLSELGSRDKGVIRTLTRADSDVERIVALFKKGLLEAVVLIYLLRPSAMNLLEMDMVESLLTVIKKKRGCEDSIISSIANAIISTKVIENIIDSLQAEQRERIVAVGILLKCMLEDGKCRNTVAEKAELAPVLDSFLSASDGERFEIVQFLYEIVKLNRRTFNEQILHIIKNGGTFSTTHIFLNYLQVTLPDQSPVVAGLLLQLDLLAEPRKMSIYREEAIESLISSLRNSEFPAAQIAAAETIVSLQGRFTVSGKSLTRSFLLKQAGFGKPYSNLMRMEQPGKLPGEVEENLEEERAAEEWERRMAFALVSYDFGLLFEALAEGLRSRCTELRSACFVSATWLVHMLGILPDTGIRSAARVCFLKLLIEIFTSSEDVENKVLSLLALNSFIKDPEGLHDLTSSMKDIKKDLRELRKSSSLAFEILKVLSAGHDFSTAELWTHNELVQVDCSENGEVLSIAFYNDKIFSGHSDGTIKVWTGKGSILHLIQEIREHTKAVTSLAVLQPGEKLYSGSLDRTERVWSVGNESLTCVQVHDMKDQVNNLVVANGISCFIPQGAGVKVHSWNGGSKLLNPNKHVKCLSLAHGKLYCGCHDSSIQEIDLTTGTAATIQHGSRKLLGKANPIHAIQVQNGLVYSASSPLDGAAVKIWNASNYDLVGSLSSILEVRCMAISSDLIYMGCKGGSVEIWDRKKQQSRVEILQTGTNDKVLCMALNANEDVLVIGTSTGQIQ
;
A
#
# COMPACT_ATOMS: atom_id res chain seq x y z
N MET A 1 8.42 -26.59 -32.22
CA MET A 1 9.79 -26.22 -31.79
C MET A 1 9.78 -24.73 -31.46
N THR A 2 10.66 -24.25 -30.59
CA THR A 2 10.70 -22.83 -30.19
C THR A 2 11.45 -21.96 -31.20
N THR A 3 10.76 -20.99 -31.79
CA THR A 3 11.38 -19.92 -32.58
C THR A 3 12.01 -18.90 -31.62
N PRO A 4 13.30 -18.53 -31.75
CA PRO A 4 13.91 -17.57 -30.85
C PRO A 4 13.39 -16.13 -31.09
N PRO A 5 13.26 -15.28 -30.06
CA PRO A 5 12.68 -13.93 -30.20
C PRO A 5 13.39 -13.03 -31.23
N SER A 6 14.67 -13.27 -31.47
CA SER A 6 15.49 -12.57 -32.48
C SER A 6 15.06 -12.79 -33.93
N VAL A 7 14.14 -13.73 -34.20
CA VAL A 7 13.49 -13.90 -35.51
C VAL A 7 12.24 -13.02 -35.64
N ILE A 8 11.46 -12.87 -34.57
CA ILE A 8 10.22 -12.06 -34.55
C ILE A 8 10.57 -10.57 -34.76
N LEU A 9 11.64 -10.10 -34.10
CA LEU A 9 12.22 -8.76 -34.29
C LEU A 9 12.82 -8.49 -35.68
N LYS A 10 12.69 -9.44 -36.63
CA LYS A 10 13.16 -9.30 -38.01
C LYS A 10 12.03 -9.06 -39.02
N GLU A 11 10.78 -9.32 -38.66
CA GLU A 11 9.60 -9.00 -39.47
C GLU A 11 8.97 -7.65 -39.05
N LEU A 12 9.06 -7.30 -37.76
CA LEU A 12 8.69 -5.97 -37.26
C LEU A 12 9.81 -4.95 -37.54
N GLY A 13 9.77 -4.35 -38.73
CA GLY A 13 10.81 -3.44 -39.21
C GLY A 13 10.94 -2.14 -38.40
N LYS A 14 12.17 -1.85 -37.94
CA LYS A 14 12.64 -0.64 -37.25
C LYS A 14 12.12 -0.41 -35.81
N VAL A 15 12.79 -1.07 -34.87
CA VAL A 15 13.10 -0.52 -33.54
C VAL A 15 14.62 -0.66 -33.34
N ASP A 16 15.25 0.28 -32.62
CA ASP A 16 16.70 0.26 -32.43
C ASP A 16 17.15 -0.78 -31.38
N LYS A 17 18.42 -1.21 -31.48
CA LYS A 17 18.88 -2.46 -30.83
C LYS A 17 19.21 -2.35 -29.34
N SER A 18 19.26 -1.16 -28.76
CA SER A 18 19.53 -0.96 -27.32
C SER A 18 18.36 -1.41 -26.47
N ASP A 19 17.18 -0.84 -26.73
CA ASP A 19 16.08 -0.79 -25.77
C ASP A 19 15.44 -2.18 -25.55
N ALA A 20 15.48 -3.03 -26.58
CA ALA A 20 15.02 -4.42 -26.50
C ALA A 20 15.90 -5.31 -25.59
N SER A 21 17.12 -4.90 -25.24
CA SER A 21 18.01 -5.67 -24.34
C SER A 21 17.56 -5.60 -22.88
N ASP A 22 17.08 -4.43 -22.46
CA ASP A 22 16.75 -4.16 -21.05
C ASP A 22 15.36 -4.70 -20.69
N GLU A 23 14.40 -4.71 -21.62
CA GLU A 23 13.10 -5.36 -21.42
C GLU A 23 13.23 -6.89 -21.34
N ILE A 24 14.09 -7.53 -22.15
CA ILE A 24 14.35 -8.97 -22.07
C ILE A 24 14.96 -9.32 -20.70
N SER A 25 15.93 -8.54 -20.22
CA SER A 25 16.55 -8.75 -18.91
C SER A 25 15.52 -8.64 -17.76
N LYS A 26 14.60 -7.66 -17.81
CA LYS A 26 13.50 -7.55 -16.84
C LYS A 26 12.53 -8.73 -16.86
N MET A 27 12.27 -9.34 -18.02
CA MET A 27 11.43 -10.54 -18.09
C MET A 27 12.11 -11.78 -17.49
N GLU A 28 13.45 -11.87 -17.53
CA GLU A 28 14.19 -12.97 -16.89
C GLU A 28 14.32 -12.82 -15.36
N GLU A 29 14.38 -11.59 -14.84
CA GLU A 29 14.36 -11.33 -13.38
C GLU A 29 13.01 -11.68 -12.72
N LEU A 30 11.90 -11.57 -13.46
CA LEU A 30 10.54 -11.87 -12.96
C LEU A 30 10.22 -13.37 -12.79
N GLY A 31 11.23 -14.24 -12.87
CA GLY A 31 11.13 -15.63 -12.36
C GLY A 31 10.49 -16.66 -13.31
N PHE A 32 10.32 -16.35 -14.59
CA PHE A 32 9.75 -17.26 -15.60
C PHE A 32 10.68 -18.42 -15.98
N LYS A 33 10.92 -19.36 -15.05
CA LYS A 33 11.67 -20.60 -15.30
C LYS A 33 10.82 -21.85 -15.02
N ASN A 34 10.40 -22.48 -16.12
CA ASN A 34 9.83 -23.84 -16.22
C ASN A 34 8.47 -24.08 -15.50
N GLY A 35 7.38 -23.66 -16.13
CA GLY A 35 6.01 -24.11 -15.80
C GLY A 35 5.04 -23.92 -16.98
N ARG A 36 4.06 -24.81 -17.16
CA ARG A 36 2.97 -24.63 -18.13
C ARG A 36 1.89 -23.74 -17.53
N TYR A 37 1.70 -22.53 -18.08
CA TYR A 37 0.63 -21.61 -17.67
C TYR A 37 0.03 -20.90 -18.90
N ASN A 38 -1.25 -20.50 -18.81
CA ASN A 38 -1.97 -19.81 -19.88
C ASN A 38 -1.46 -18.39 -20.08
N THR A 39 -0.99 -18.08 -21.30
CA THR A 39 -0.41 -16.78 -21.66
C THR A 39 -1.41 -15.79 -22.28
N SER A 40 -2.56 -16.24 -22.78
CA SER A 40 -3.49 -15.40 -23.57
C SER A 40 -4.11 -14.24 -22.79
N ILE A 41 -4.34 -14.40 -21.48
CA ILE A 41 -4.89 -13.34 -20.63
C ILE A 41 -3.92 -12.16 -20.50
N ILE A 42 -2.61 -12.43 -20.44
CA ILE A 42 -1.57 -11.41 -20.21
C ILE A 42 -1.25 -10.63 -21.49
N THR A 43 -1.46 -11.22 -22.68
CA THR A 43 -1.11 -10.57 -23.95
C THR A 43 -1.95 -9.35 -24.30
N HIS A 44 -3.16 -9.19 -23.76
CA HIS A 44 -4.02 -8.04 -24.11
C HIS A 44 -3.48 -6.73 -23.50
N ASP A 45 -3.04 -6.75 -22.24
CA ASP A 45 -2.52 -5.54 -21.56
C ASP A 45 -1.23 -5.03 -22.22
N ILE A 46 -0.37 -5.95 -22.65
CA ILE A 46 0.92 -5.63 -23.31
C ILE A 46 0.67 -5.05 -24.71
N LEU A 47 -0.31 -5.57 -25.46
CA LEU A 47 -0.64 -5.07 -26.80
C LEU A 47 -1.35 -3.71 -26.77
N ASP A 48 -2.32 -3.51 -25.87
CA ASP A 48 -2.99 -2.20 -25.70
C ASP A 48 -1.99 -1.12 -25.22
N ALA A 49 -1.04 -1.46 -24.34
CA ALA A 49 0.00 -0.52 -23.90
C ALA A 49 0.93 -0.08 -25.05
N LEU A 50 1.25 -0.98 -25.99
CA LEU A 50 2.05 -0.66 -27.18
C LEU A 50 1.28 0.25 -28.16
N ASP A 51 0.00 -0.02 -28.44
CA ASP A 51 -0.80 0.85 -29.32
C ASP A 51 -1.12 2.21 -28.65
N HIS A 52 -1.24 2.29 -27.31
CA HIS A 52 -1.38 3.57 -26.61
C HIS A 52 -0.11 4.44 -26.70
N LYS A 53 1.09 3.83 -26.62
CA LYS A 53 2.38 4.51 -26.80
C LYS A 53 2.57 4.99 -28.26
N LYS A 54 2.07 4.20 -29.21
CA LYS A 54 2.05 4.51 -30.65
C LYS A 54 1.07 5.65 -30.99
N SER A 55 -0.08 5.73 -30.30
CA SER A 55 -1.03 6.84 -30.38
C SER A 55 -0.38 8.17 -29.93
N GLN A 56 0.34 8.17 -28.82
CA GLN A 56 1.09 9.35 -28.35
C GLN A 56 2.18 9.79 -29.33
N LEU A 57 2.83 8.87 -30.04
CA LEU A 57 3.82 9.16 -31.08
C LEU A 57 3.23 9.61 -32.43
N LEU A 58 1.91 9.60 -32.60
CA LEU A 58 1.21 10.00 -33.84
C LEU A 58 0.48 11.35 -33.73
N ASN A 59 0.35 11.92 -32.53
CA ASN A 59 -0.30 13.22 -32.27
C ASN A 59 0.73 14.30 -31.89
N SER A 60 1.72 14.54 -32.76
CA SER A 60 2.70 15.63 -32.58
C SER A 60 3.02 16.35 -33.90
N GLU A 61 2.26 17.40 -34.19
CA GLU A 61 2.51 18.41 -35.23
C GLU A 61 1.87 19.75 -34.78
N PRO A 62 2.28 20.92 -35.29
CA PRO A 62 3.18 21.78 -34.51
C PRO A 62 2.53 23.04 -33.90
N GLU A 63 3.25 23.67 -32.97
CA GLU A 63 2.89 24.99 -32.42
C GLU A 63 2.86 26.09 -33.51
N PRO A 64 1.88 27.01 -33.47
CA PRO A 64 1.91 28.24 -34.25
C PRO A 64 2.78 29.30 -33.57
N GLU A 65 3.49 30.10 -34.37
CA GLU A 65 4.45 31.10 -33.88
C GLU A 65 3.79 32.26 -33.10
N LEU A 66 4.45 32.72 -32.04
CA LEU A 66 4.05 33.88 -31.25
C LEU A 66 4.24 35.20 -32.03
N SER A 67 3.15 35.90 -32.32
CA SER A 67 3.18 37.31 -32.72
C SER A 67 2.91 38.23 -31.53
N LEU A 68 3.86 39.11 -31.23
CA LEU A 68 3.75 40.16 -30.20
C LEU A 68 2.86 41.31 -30.67
N GLU A 69 2.01 41.85 -29.80
CA GLU A 69 1.76 43.30 -29.73
C GLU A 69 1.21 43.70 -28.35
N ASP A 70 1.62 44.88 -27.87
CA ASP A 70 1.26 45.40 -26.54
C ASP A 70 -0.18 45.93 -26.47
N ASN A 71 -0.73 46.07 -25.24
CA ASN A 71 -1.20 47.39 -24.79
C ASN A 71 -1.36 47.52 -23.26
N MET A 72 -1.40 48.77 -22.80
CA MET A 72 -1.26 49.14 -21.38
C MET A 72 -2.56 49.62 -20.70
N ALA A 73 -2.65 49.31 -19.40
CA ALA A 73 -3.05 50.20 -18.30
C ALA A 73 -4.50 50.73 -18.11
N SER A 74 -4.99 50.47 -16.89
CA SER A 74 -5.44 51.47 -15.88
C SER A 74 -6.94 51.71 -15.59
N SER A 75 -7.17 52.08 -14.31
CA SER A 75 -8.34 52.80 -13.74
C SER A 75 -9.66 52.01 -13.60
N ALA A 76 -10.59 52.36 -12.68
CA ALA A 76 -10.50 53.04 -11.38
C ALA A 76 -11.82 52.80 -10.58
N ALA A 77 -11.88 53.25 -9.31
CA ALA A 77 -12.98 52.96 -8.40
C ALA A 77 -14.20 53.92 -8.48
N SER A 78 -15.42 53.37 -8.33
CA SER A 78 -16.61 53.98 -7.71
C SER A 78 -17.77 52.94 -7.70
N SER A 79 -18.50 52.56 -6.64
CA SER A 79 -19.00 53.16 -5.38
C SER A 79 -20.46 53.68 -5.43
N SER A 80 -21.42 52.81 -5.10
CA SER A 80 -22.76 53.14 -4.55
C SER A 80 -23.48 51.83 -4.17
N SER A 81 -23.78 51.46 -2.92
CA SER A 81 -24.56 52.11 -1.85
C SER A 81 -26.09 52.05 -2.02
N CYS A 82 -26.75 51.20 -1.25
CA CYS A 82 -28.04 51.48 -0.61
C CYS A 82 -28.24 50.53 0.58
N SER A 83 -28.93 50.97 1.63
CA SER A 83 -29.06 50.25 2.92
C SER A 83 -30.52 50.07 3.35
N GLU A 84 -30.69 49.30 4.44
CA GLU A 84 -31.81 49.35 5.42
C GLU A 84 -33.25 49.01 4.97
N SER A 85 -33.82 48.01 5.65
CA SER A 85 -34.90 48.26 6.62
C SER A 85 -35.15 47.02 7.51
N GLU A 86 -35.01 47.17 8.83
CA GLU A 86 -35.53 46.23 9.83
C GLU A 86 -36.94 46.66 10.29
N ALA A 87 -37.77 45.71 10.74
CA ALA A 87 -38.95 45.98 11.55
C ALA A 87 -39.37 44.73 12.36
N GLU A 88 -39.51 44.88 13.67
CA GLU A 88 -39.98 43.86 14.61
C GLU A 88 -41.53 43.80 14.68
N ILE A 89 -42.11 42.76 15.31
CA ILE A 89 -43.31 42.88 16.18
C ILE A 89 -43.54 41.59 17.01
N GLU A 90 -44.19 41.77 18.16
CA GLU A 90 -44.16 40.89 19.34
C GLU A 90 -44.91 39.54 19.29
N GLU A 91 -44.28 38.56 19.95
CA GLU A 91 -44.83 37.59 20.90
C GLU A 91 -46.32 37.75 21.34
N ASN A 92 -47.13 36.66 21.28
CA ASN A 92 -47.72 36.11 22.52
C ASN A 92 -48.31 34.69 22.52
N ASN A 93 -48.40 34.17 23.75
CA ASN A 93 -48.74 32.82 24.21
C ASN A 93 -50.22 32.41 24.04
N ARG A 94 -50.47 31.09 23.93
CA ARG A 94 -51.54 30.41 24.71
C ARG A 94 -51.33 28.90 24.86
N LYS A 95 -52.02 28.29 25.83
CA LYS A 95 -51.74 26.96 26.42
C LYS A 95 -52.97 26.03 26.42
N MET A 96 -52.68 24.72 26.40
CA MET A 96 -53.38 23.62 27.12
C MET A 96 -54.74 23.06 26.64
N ALA A 97 -54.71 21.74 26.38
CA ALA A 97 -55.45 20.67 27.11
C ALA A 97 -56.55 19.83 26.42
N LEU A 98 -56.51 18.55 26.83
CA LEU A 98 -57.30 17.33 26.57
C LEU A 98 -58.83 17.50 26.41
N PHE A 99 -59.47 16.64 25.60
CA PHE A 99 -60.11 15.38 26.08
C PHE A 99 -60.68 14.46 24.97
N GLU A 100 -60.71 13.15 25.26
CA GLU A 100 -61.51 12.08 24.62
C GLU A 100 -62.91 11.94 25.32
N PRO A 101 -63.81 10.93 25.09
CA PRO A 101 -63.83 9.77 24.18
C PRO A 101 -65.19 9.54 23.42
N THR A 102 -65.43 8.29 22.99
CA THR A 102 -66.72 7.54 22.83
C THR A 102 -67.50 7.51 21.50
N GLN A 103 -67.48 6.31 20.86
CA GLN A 103 -68.60 5.37 20.58
C GLN A 103 -69.94 5.88 19.97
N SER A 104 -70.68 5.16 19.09
CA SER A 104 -70.48 3.88 18.36
C SER A 104 -71.68 3.58 17.43
N GLU A 105 -71.63 2.49 16.63
CA GLU A 105 -72.79 1.73 16.07
C GLU A 105 -73.65 2.36 14.92
N THR A 106 -74.38 1.64 14.03
CA THR A 106 -74.36 0.23 13.55
C THR A 106 -75.09 0.03 12.19
N GLN A 107 -74.68 -1.00 11.39
CA GLN A 107 -75.54 -1.89 10.55
C GLN A 107 -76.29 -1.30 9.30
N LYS A 108 -76.87 -2.05 8.32
CA LYS A 108 -76.96 -3.50 7.96
C LYS A 108 -77.40 -3.68 6.48
N GLN A 109 -77.06 -4.81 5.85
CA GLN A 109 -77.96 -5.81 5.15
C GLN A 109 -77.09 -6.80 4.32
N LYS A 110 -77.14 -8.14 4.51
CA LYS A 110 -78.15 -9.17 4.12
C LYS A 110 -78.09 -9.54 2.62
N GLN A 111 -78.23 -10.80 2.16
CA GLN A 111 -78.60 -12.07 2.84
C GLN A 111 -78.12 -13.33 2.06
N ALA A 112 -77.66 -14.38 2.78
CA ALA A 112 -78.14 -15.80 2.82
C ALA A 112 -78.31 -16.67 1.53
N THR A 113 -78.38 -18.03 1.54
CA THR A 113 -77.90 -19.23 2.32
C THR A 113 -78.35 -20.48 1.48
N VAL A 114 -78.03 -21.77 1.66
CA VAL A 114 -77.41 -22.68 2.69
C VAL A 114 -76.56 -23.74 1.89
N ALA A 115 -76.13 -24.99 2.19
CA ALA A 115 -76.17 -26.08 3.19
C ALA A 115 -75.00 -27.07 2.85
N ASP A 116 -74.59 -28.11 3.61
CA ASP A 116 -74.94 -28.60 4.96
C ASP A 116 -73.76 -29.34 5.65
N PHE A 117 -73.77 -29.34 6.99
CA PHE A 117 -73.19 -30.24 8.03
C PHE A 117 -72.12 -31.34 7.75
N SER A 118 -71.21 -31.71 8.69
CA SER A 118 -70.98 -31.27 10.10
C SER A 118 -69.65 -31.78 10.74
N ARG A 119 -69.01 -30.95 11.61
CA ARG A 119 -68.37 -31.25 12.94
C ARG A 119 -67.27 -32.35 13.05
N THR A 120 -66.24 -32.36 13.92
CA THR A 120 -65.58 -31.54 14.99
C THR A 120 -64.29 -32.31 15.44
N SER A 121 -63.22 -31.81 16.10
CA SER A 121 -62.74 -30.48 16.55
C SER A 121 -61.29 -30.58 17.11
N SER A 122 -60.74 -29.43 17.56
CA SER A 122 -59.83 -29.24 18.74
C SER A 122 -58.40 -29.83 18.81
N GLU A 123 -57.43 -28.90 18.72
CA GLU A 123 -56.28 -28.70 19.66
C GLU A 123 -54.99 -29.57 19.60
N HIS A 124 -54.05 -29.33 20.52
CA HIS A 124 -52.59 -29.24 20.25
C HIS A 124 -51.67 -30.27 20.97
N SER A 125 -50.46 -30.40 20.40
CA SER A 125 -49.12 -30.54 21.03
C SER A 125 -48.44 -31.91 21.25
N MET A 126 -47.28 -32.05 20.58
CA MET A 126 -45.96 -32.57 21.02
C MET A 126 -45.70 -34.05 21.40
N ALA A 127 -44.39 -34.39 21.30
CA ALA A 127 -43.63 -35.54 21.84
C ALA A 127 -43.60 -36.90 21.06
N ASP A 128 -42.53 -37.05 20.25
CA ASP A 128 -41.45 -38.07 20.34
C ASP A 128 -41.67 -39.61 20.45
N THR A 129 -40.57 -40.30 20.13
CA THR A 129 -40.14 -41.69 20.41
C THR A 129 -40.56 -42.86 19.50
N ASP A 130 -39.56 -43.72 19.23
CA ASP A 130 -39.59 -44.96 18.45
C ASP A 130 -40.58 -46.01 19.01
N ASN A 131 -41.18 -46.86 18.17
CA ASN A 131 -40.55 -48.12 17.77
C ASN A 131 -41.20 -48.87 16.58
N SER A 132 -40.38 -49.68 15.92
CA SER A 132 -40.75 -50.76 14.97
C SER A 132 -41.40 -51.97 15.70
N PRO A 133 -41.99 -53.02 15.04
CA PRO A 133 -41.76 -53.50 13.67
C PRO A 133 -43.00 -54.00 12.87
N GLY A 134 -42.85 -54.40 11.58
CA GLY A 134 -44.00 -54.97 10.85
C GLY A 134 -43.93 -55.46 9.37
N GLY A 135 -42.76 -55.65 8.74
CA GLY A 135 -42.59 -56.52 7.55
C GLY A 135 -43.59 -56.46 6.36
N GLY A 136 -43.43 -55.48 5.46
CA GLY A 136 -43.91 -55.54 4.06
C GLY A 136 -42.76 -55.87 3.09
N LYS A 137 -42.98 -56.75 2.09
CA LYS A 137 -41.89 -57.28 1.24
C LYS A 137 -41.54 -56.36 0.05
N HIS A 138 -40.25 -56.08 -0.15
CA HIS A 138 -39.75 -55.48 -1.40
C HIS A 138 -39.93 -56.46 -2.57
N ASN A 139 -40.83 -56.13 -3.50
CA ASN A 139 -40.91 -56.71 -4.83
C ASN A 139 -40.97 -55.55 -5.84
N PRO A 140 -40.32 -55.65 -7.01
CA PRO A 140 -40.45 -54.63 -8.06
C PRO A 140 -41.89 -54.52 -8.59
N PRO A 141 -42.33 -53.33 -9.02
CA PRO A 141 -43.54 -53.16 -9.82
C PRO A 141 -43.56 -54.11 -11.01
N LYS A 142 -44.72 -54.69 -11.34
CA LYS A 142 -44.84 -55.68 -12.42
C LYS A 142 -44.36 -55.15 -13.77
N ASP A 143 -44.60 -53.87 -14.04
CA ASP A 143 -44.24 -53.20 -15.29
C ASP A 143 -42.72 -52.93 -15.41
N PHE A 144 -41.95 -53.18 -14.35
CA PHE A 144 -40.48 -53.14 -14.36
C PHE A 144 -39.86 -54.53 -14.59
N VAL A 145 -40.66 -55.59 -14.68
CA VAL A 145 -40.21 -56.98 -14.81
C VAL A 145 -40.53 -57.53 -16.19
N CYS A 146 -39.53 -58.14 -16.84
CA CYS A 146 -39.70 -58.77 -18.14
C CYS A 146 -40.60 -60.02 -18.04
N PRO A 147 -41.71 -60.10 -18.80
CA PRO A 147 -42.61 -61.25 -18.74
C PRO A 147 -42.03 -62.57 -19.27
N ILE A 148 -40.88 -62.55 -19.96
CA ILE A 148 -40.20 -63.76 -20.45
C ILE A 148 -39.22 -64.28 -19.40
N THR A 149 -38.37 -63.41 -18.84
CA THR A 149 -37.29 -63.81 -17.92
C THR A 149 -37.68 -63.73 -16.45
N SER A 150 -38.80 -63.08 -16.11
CA SER A 150 -39.23 -62.78 -14.74
C SER A 150 -38.21 -61.99 -13.91
N HIS A 151 -37.27 -61.29 -14.57
CA HIS A 151 -36.28 -60.41 -13.96
C HIS A 151 -36.57 -58.93 -14.30
N ILE A 152 -36.08 -58.01 -13.49
CA ILE A 152 -36.17 -56.57 -13.75
C ILE A 152 -35.48 -56.25 -15.08
N PHE A 153 -36.04 -55.34 -15.89
CA PHE A 153 -35.40 -54.94 -17.15
C PHE A 153 -34.08 -54.21 -16.91
N ASP A 154 -33.07 -54.54 -17.72
CA ASP A 154 -31.83 -53.77 -17.83
C ASP A 154 -31.71 -53.10 -19.21
N ASP A 155 -32.30 -53.67 -20.26
CA ASP A 155 -32.50 -53.02 -21.56
C ASP A 155 -33.92 -53.28 -22.11
N PRO A 156 -34.95 -52.58 -21.58
CA PRO A 156 -36.34 -52.77 -21.98
C PRO A 156 -36.59 -52.31 -23.42
N VAL A 157 -37.29 -53.13 -24.20
CA VAL A 157 -37.71 -52.85 -25.57
C VAL A 157 -39.21 -53.07 -25.70
N THR A 158 -39.94 -52.01 -26.03
CA THR A 158 -41.39 -52.07 -26.28
C THR A 158 -41.65 -52.36 -27.75
N LEU A 159 -42.40 -53.43 -28.05
CA LEU A 159 -42.80 -53.80 -29.41
C LEU A 159 -43.99 -52.97 -29.91
N GLU A 160 -44.27 -53.05 -31.22
CA GLU A 160 -45.45 -52.44 -31.86
C GLU A 160 -46.80 -52.85 -31.23
N THR A 161 -46.85 -53.99 -30.54
CA THR A 161 -48.02 -54.48 -29.78
C THR A 161 -48.17 -53.84 -28.38
N GLY A 162 -47.35 -52.83 -28.06
CA GLY A 162 -47.35 -52.15 -26.76
C GLY A 162 -46.75 -52.96 -25.60
N GLN A 163 -46.25 -54.17 -25.85
CA GLN A 163 -45.65 -55.03 -24.82
C GLN A 163 -44.14 -54.85 -24.73
N THR A 164 -43.61 -54.80 -23.51
CA THR A 164 -42.18 -54.57 -23.24
C THR A 164 -41.47 -55.85 -22.83
N TYR A 165 -40.31 -56.11 -23.43
CA TYR A 165 -39.47 -57.28 -23.19
C TYR A 165 -38.00 -56.87 -23.03
N GLU A 166 -37.22 -57.66 -22.30
CA GLU A 166 -35.77 -57.49 -22.20
C GLU A 166 -35.14 -57.82 -23.57
N ARG A 167 -34.29 -56.93 -24.12
CA ARG A 167 -33.82 -56.98 -25.51
C ARG A 167 -33.35 -58.38 -25.91
N ARG A 168 -32.48 -58.98 -25.10
CA ARG A 168 -31.91 -60.31 -25.37
C ARG A 168 -32.97 -61.41 -25.45
N ALA A 169 -33.95 -61.40 -24.53
CA ALA A 169 -34.98 -62.42 -24.44
C ALA A 169 -35.94 -62.39 -25.65
N ILE A 170 -36.33 -61.20 -26.11
CA ILE A 170 -37.17 -61.07 -27.31
C ILE A 170 -36.36 -61.29 -28.60
N GLN A 171 -35.06 -60.97 -28.61
CA GLN A 171 -34.17 -61.28 -29.73
C GLN A 171 -34.01 -62.80 -29.92
N GLU A 172 -33.79 -63.56 -28.85
CA GLU A 172 -33.79 -65.02 -28.89
C GLU A 172 -35.15 -65.60 -29.33
N TRP A 173 -36.26 -65.03 -28.85
CA TRP A 173 -37.60 -65.47 -29.26
C TRP A 173 -37.81 -65.39 -30.77
N LEU A 174 -37.41 -64.26 -31.39
CA LEU A 174 -37.46 -64.06 -32.84
C LEU A 174 -36.46 -64.97 -33.57
N GLN A 175 -35.22 -65.12 -33.06
CA GLN A 175 -34.20 -65.99 -33.66
C GLN A 175 -34.59 -67.48 -33.67
N ARG A 176 -35.44 -67.93 -32.74
CA ARG A 176 -36.02 -69.28 -32.74
C ARG A 176 -37.15 -69.47 -33.79
N GLY A 177 -37.35 -68.50 -34.68
CA GLY A 177 -38.29 -68.57 -35.81
C GLY A 177 -39.71 -68.09 -35.50
N ASN A 178 -39.98 -67.56 -34.31
CA ASN A 178 -41.31 -67.08 -33.94
C ASN A 178 -41.57 -65.69 -34.54
N SER A 179 -42.64 -65.55 -35.35
CA SER A 179 -43.04 -64.26 -35.96
C SER A 179 -44.21 -63.58 -35.24
N THR A 180 -44.41 -63.85 -33.94
CA THR A 180 -45.55 -63.37 -33.14
C THR A 180 -45.10 -62.91 -31.76
N CYS A 181 -45.76 -61.89 -31.23
CA CYS A 181 -45.53 -61.37 -29.88
C CYS A 181 -45.81 -62.46 -28.81
N PRO A 182 -44.90 -62.72 -27.84
CA PRO A 182 -45.03 -63.82 -26.87
C PRO A 182 -46.36 -63.84 -26.09
N ILE A 183 -46.84 -62.68 -25.63
CA ILE A 183 -48.08 -62.57 -24.83
C ILE A 183 -49.31 -62.42 -25.72
N THR A 184 -49.36 -61.36 -26.56
CA THR A 184 -50.58 -61.03 -27.31
C THR A 184 -50.85 -61.96 -28.49
N ARG A 185 -49.85 -62.77 -28.89
CA ARG A 185 -49.84 -63.67 -30.07
C ARG A 185 -50.13 -62.98 -31.41
N GLN A 186 -50.20 -61.65 -31.43
CA GLN A 186 -50.30 -60.85 -32.64
C GLN A 186 -49.03 -61.03 -33.48
N LYS A 187 -49.18 -61.06 -34.81
CA LYS A 187 -48.07 -61.17 -35.74
C LYS A 187 -47.24 -59.88 -35.71
N LEU A 188 -45.92 -60.03 -35.65
CA LEU A 188 -44.99 -58.90 -35.70
C LEU A 188 -44.65 -58.61 -37.16
N ASN A 189 -44.72 -57.34 -37.55
CA ASN A 189 -44.51 -56.86 -38.91
C ASN A 189 -43.02 -56.63 -39.20
N CYS A 190 -42.22 -56.37 -38.17
CA CYS A 190 -40.78 -56.17 -38.26
C CYS A 190 -40.02 -57.20 -37.40
N THR A 191 -38.96 -57.79 -37.95
CA THR A 191 -38.02 -58.68 -37.23
C THR A 191 -36.87 -57.92 -36.57
N GLN A 192 -36.72 -56.62 -36.86
CA GLN A 192 -35.70 -55.75 -36.26
C GLN A 192 -36.25 -55.08 -35.00
N LEU A 193 -35.59 -55.30 -33.87
CA LEU A 193 -36.07 -54.81 -32.57
C LEU A 193 -35.95 -53.28 -32.42
N PRO A 194 -36.97 -52.60 -31.86
CA PRO A 194 -36.91 -51.17 -31.57
C PRO A 194 -35.72 -50.73 -30.69
N LYS A 195 -35.45 -49.41 -30.69
CA LYS A 195 -34.55 -48.76 -29.73
C LYS A 195 -35.07 -48.96 -28.28
N THR A 196 -34.18 -48.84 -27.30
CA THR A 196 -34.51 -49.07 -25.88
C THR A 196 -35.53 -48.06 -25.38
N ASN A 197 -36.44 -48.50 -24.51
CA ASN A 197 -37.36 -47.62 -23.80
C ASN A 197 -36.62 -46.89 -22.67
N TYR A 198 -35.93 -45.80 -23.02
CA TYR A 198 -35.11 -45.02 -22.08
C TYR A 198 -35.94 -44.41 -20.94
N VAL A 199 -37.23 -44.13 -21.14
CA VAL A 199 -38.13 -43.64 -20.08
C VAL A 199 -38.30 -44.71 -19.00
N LEU A 200 -38.65 -45.94 -19.39
CA LEU A 200 -38.78 -47.06 -18.45
C LEU A 200 -37.43 -47.41 -17.81
N LYS A 201 -36.33 -47.38 -18.58
CA LYS A 201 -34.97 -47.61 -18.08
C LYS A 201 -34.55 -46.58 -17.01
N ARG A 202 -34.92 -45.30 -17.19
CA ARG A 202 -34.68 -44.23 -16.20
C ARG A 202 -35.55 -44.41 -14.95
N LEU A 203 -36.84 -44.74 -15.11
CA LEU A 203 -37.73 -45.01 -13.97
C LEU A 203 -37.26 -46.22 -13.14
N ILE A 204 -36.75 -47.26 -13.79
CA ILE A 204 -36.15 -48.43 -13.13
C ILE A 204 -34.85 -48.05 -12.42
N ALA A 205 -34.00 -47.20 -13.01
CA ALA A 205 -32.79 -46.71 -12.34
C ALA A 205 -33.13 -45.96 -11.05
N THR A 206 -34.03 -44.98 -11.11
CA THR A 206 -34.50 -44.22 -9.93
C THR A 206 -35.16 -45.12 -8.88
N TRP A 207 -35.90 -46.17 -9.29
CA TRP A 207 -36.45 -47.14 -8.34
C TRP A 207 -35.40 -48.03 -7.69
N LYS A 208 -34.36 -48.45 -8.44
CA LYS A 208 -33.20 -49.19 -7.91
C LYS A 208 -32.40 -48.34 -6.91
N GLU A 209 -32.17 -47.06 -7.21
CA GLU A 209 -31.55 -46.09 -6.29
C GLU A 209 -32.36 -45.91 -4.99
N GLN A 210 -33.70 -45.91 -5.09
CA GLN A 210 -34.60 -45.83 -3.94
C GLN A 210 -34.79 -47.15 -3.18
N ASN A 211 -34.28 -48.29 -3.68
CA ASN A 211 -34.38 -49.62 -3.05
C ASN A 211 -33.03 -50.38 -3.05
N PRO A 212 -31.97 -49.90 -2.36
CA PRO A 212 -30.61 -50.47 -2.51
C PRO A 212 -30.40 -51.88 -1.94
N ALA A 213 -31.28 -52.33 -1.03
CA ALA A 213 -31.08 -53.51 -0.17
C ALA A 213 -31.38 -54.87 -0.86
N GLY A 214 -30.91 -55.06 -2.10
CA GLY A 214 -31.23 -56.21 -2.96
C GLY A 214 -30.05 -57.02 -3.51
N LEU A 215 -28.83 -56.82 -3.03
CA LEU A 215 -27.60 -57.39 -3.62
C LEU A 215 -26.76 -58.23 -2.64
N VAL A 216 -26.50 -59.51 -2.98
CA VAL A 216 -25.62 -60.43 -2.22
C VAL A 216 -24.74 -61.30 -3.15
N TYR A 217 -23.56 -60.78 -3.49
CA TYR A 217 -22.17 -61.33 -3.34
C TYR A 217 -21.81 -62.83 -3.58
N ILE A 218 -20.62 -63.22 -4.10
CA ILE A 218 -19.67 -62.58 -5.07
C ILE A 218 -19.25 -63.65 -6.16
N PRO A 219 -18.34 -64.66 -5.95
CA PRO A 219 -17.54 -65.23 -7.07
C PRO A 219 -17.44 -66.79 -7.13
N PRO A 220 -16.65 -67.40 -8.05
CA PRO A 220 -15.22 -67.66 -7.75
C PRO A 220 -14.24 -67.32 -8.90
N GLU A 221 -12.94 -67.45 -8.63
CA GLU A 221 -11.80 -67.05 -9.47
C GLU A 221 -11.43 -68.06 -10.58
N THR A 222 -10.63 -67.64 -11.59
CA THR A 222 -9.20 -68.07 -11.71
C THR A 222 -8.46 -67.54 -12.95
N GLN A 223 -7.26 -66.98 -12.73
CA GLN A 223 -6.09 -66.93 -13.64
C GLN A 223 -6.22 -66.10 -14.95
N GLN A 224 -5.13 -65.63 -15.60
CA GLN A 224 -3.71 -65.97 -15.47
C GLN A 224 -2.76 -64.76 -15.70
N LYS A 225 -1.49 -64.90 -15.32
CA LYS A 225 -0.43 -63.86 -15.36
C LYS A 225 -0.03 -63.40 -16.78
N ARG A 226 0.53 -62.19 -16.88
CA ARG A 226 1.80 -61.98 -17.59
C ARG A 226 2.65 -60.85 -16.99
N THR A 227 3.96 -61.04 -17.06
CA THR A 227 5.01 -60.04 -16.82
C THR A 227 6.00 -60.17 -17.99
N GLU A 228 6.85 -59.16 -18.20
CA GLU A 228 7.72 -59.01 -19.37
C GLU A 228 8.81 -60.10 -19.49
N PRO A 229 9.46 -60.24 -20.66
CA PRO A 229 10.64 -59.38 -20.93
C PRO A 229 10.76 -58.88 -22.40
N GLY A 230 11.64 -57.91 -22.63
CA GLY A 230 12.13 -57.54 -23.97
C GLY A 230 13.58 -58.01 -24.22
N LEU A 231 13.99 -58.07 -25.49
CA LEU A 231 15.41 -58.10 -25.91
C LEU A 231 15.58 -57.65 -27.38
N GLU A 232 16.79 -57.17 -27.73
CA GLU A 232 17.13 -56.57 -29.02
C GLU A 232 17.68 -57.58 -30.06
N SER A 233 17.67 -57.23 -31.37
CA SER A 233 18.87 -56.68 -32.06
C SER A 233 18.94 -56.87 -33.60
N LYS A 234 19.51 -55.87 -34.29
CA LYS A 234 20.24 -55.91 -35.60
C LYS A 234 19.42 -56.36 -36.86
N LYS A 235 19.42 -55.64 -38.00
CA LYS A 235 20.51 -54.94 -38.73
C LYS A 235 19.97 -53.92 -39.79
N VAL A 236 20.88 -53.18 -40.43
CA VAL A 236 20.71 -52.05 -41.39
C VAL A 236 21.14 -52.54 -42.81
N PRO A 237 20.57 -52.13 -43.99
CA PRO A 237 20.74 -50.76 -44.55
C PRO A 237 19.71 -50.14 -45.57
N SER A 238 19.80 -48.80 -45.69
CA SER A 238 19.64 -47.93 -46.89
C SER A 238 18.45 -48.05 -47.86
N SER A 239 17.68 -46.96 -48.06
CA SER A 239 17.92 -45.93 -49.12
C SER A 239 16.74 -44.97 -49.38
N THR A 240 17.05 -43.72 -49.77
CA THR A 240 16.19 -42.69 -50.44
C THR A 240 14.86 -42.23 -49.83
N SER A 241 14.64 -40.90 -49.82
CA SER A 241 13.33 -40.24 -49.62
C SER A 241 12.57 -40.09 -50.96
N PRO A 242 11.30 -39.61 -50.95
CA PRO A 242 11.10 -38.15 -50.95
C PRO A 242 9.93 -37.66 -50.06
N ASP A 243 10.26 -36.89 -49.02
CA ASP A 243 9.29 -36.12 -48.24
C ASP A 243 8.88 -34.86 -49.02
N SER A 244 7.66 -34.86 -49.57
CA SER A 244 7.02 -33.68 -50.16
C SER A 244 5.50 -33.81 -50.28
N VAL A 245 5.00 -35.00 -50.61
CA VAL A 245 3.56 -35.25 -50.82
C VAL A 245 2.76 -35.33 -49.51
N VAL A 246 3.39 -35.75 -48.42
CA VAL A 246 2.71 -36.04 -47.13
C VAL A 246 2.21 -34.77 -46.43
N ILE A 247 2.96 -33.67 -46.50
CA ILE A 247 2.66 -32.44 -45.74
C ILE A 247 1.34 -31.81 -46.19
N GLN A 248 1.07 -31.77 -47.50
CA GLN A 248 -0.19 -31.22 -48.02
C GLN A 248 -1.39 -32.07 -47.57
N THR A 249 -1.26 -33.41 -47.62
CA THR A 249 -2.34 -34.32 -47.20
C THR A 249 -2.67 -34.24 -45.71
N THR A 250 -1.73 -33.83 -44.85
CA THR A 250 -2.03 -33.56 -43.43
C THR A 250 -2.82 -32.26 -43.21
N ILE A 251 -2.60 -31.22 -44.02
CA ILE A 251 -3.29 -29.92 -43.88
C ILE A 251 -4.73 -30.01 -44.43
N ASP A 252 -4.92 -30.66 -45.58
CA ASP A 252 -6.26 -30.94 -46.10
C ASP A 252 -7.06 -31.86 -45.15
N GLY A 253 -6.36 -32.80 -44.49
CA GLY A 253 -6.94 -33.69 -43.47
C GLY A 253 -7.47 -32.93 -42.24
N THR A 254 -6.66 -32.10 -41.59
CA THR A 254 -7.10 -31.34 -40.41
C THR A 254 -8.21 -30.34 -40.73
N SER A 255 -8.17 -29.70 -41.91
CA SER A 255 -9.28 -28.84 -42.36
C SER A 255 -10.58 -29.64 -42.56
N SER A 256 -10.50 -30.89 -43.04
CA SER A 256 -11.66 -31.77 -43.17
C SER A 256 -12.21 -32.22 -41.80
N GLU A 257 -11.34 -32.55 -40.84
CA GLU A 257 -11.75 -32.92 -39.48
C GLU A 257 -12.41 -31.76 -38.73
N LEU A 258 -11.86 -30.54 -38.83
CA LEU A 258 -12.48 -29.34 -38.26
C LEU A 258 -13.85 -29.05 -38.90
N ARG A 259 -14.00 -29.21 -40.22
CA ARG A 259 -15.31 -29.06 -40.90
C ARG A 259 -16.32 -30.11 -40.45
N LEU A 260 -15.88 -31.34 -40.17
CA LEU A 260 -16.73 -32.39 -39.61
C LEU A 260 -17.19 -32.05 -38.19
N ALA A 261 -16.27 -31.58 -37.32
CA ALA A 261 -16.62 -31.14 -35.98
C ALA A 261 -17.61 -29.97 -35.99
N ILE A 262 -17.37 -28.94 -36.82
CA ILE A 262 -18.32 -27.82 -37.02
C ILE A 262 -19.68 -28.32 -37.53
N THR A 263 -19.70 -29.29 -38.45
CA THR A 263 -20.95 -29.86 -38.96
C THR A 263 -21.71 -30.59 -37.86
N ASN A 264 -21.03 -31.39 -37.03
CA ASN A 264 -21.65 -32.11 -35.91
C ASN A 264 -22.24 -31.14 -34.88
N LEU A 265 -21.48 -30.08 -34.51
CA LEU A 265 -21.92 -29.02 -33.61
C LEU A 265 -23.17 -28.29 -34.11
N CYS A 266 -23.24 -27.99 -35.42
CA CYS A 266 -24.37 -27.24 -36.00
C CYS A 266 -25.58 -28.11 -36.38
N MET A 267 -25.40 -29.42 -36.59
CA MET A 267 -26.41 -30.27 -37.27
C MET A 267 -26.74 -31.60 -36.57
N SER A 268 -26.01 -32.05 -35.54
CA SER A 268 -26.38 -33.31 -34.86
C SER A 268 -27.51 -33.11 -33.84
N GLU A 269 -28.51 -33.99 -33.91
CA GLU A 269 -29.58 -34.12 -32.91
C GLU A 269 -29.12 -34.88 -31.64
N ILE A 270 -27.87 -35.33 -31.58
CA ILE A 270 -27.33 -36.17 -30.51
C ILE A 270 -26.37 -35.33 -29.65
N SER A 271 -26.84 -34.89 -28.48
CA SER A 271 -26.09 -34.02 -27.54
C SER A 271 -24.62 -34.42 -27.38
N ASN A 272 -24.33 -35.69 -27.12
CA ASN A 272 -22.97 -36.20 -26.90
C ASN A 272 -22.05 -36.06 -28.13
N GLU A 273 -22.58 -36.03 -29.36
CA GLU A 273 -21.78 -35.78 -30.57
C GLU A 273 -21.44 -34.29 -30.69
N SER A 274 -22.41 -33.42 -30.42
CA SER A 274 -22.24 -31.96 -30.44
C SER A 274 -21.33 -31.46 -29.29
N GLU A 275 -21.43 -32.09 -28.11
CA GLU A 275 -20.56 -31.84 -26.95
C GLU A 275 -19.11 -32.27 -27.24
N MET A 276 -18.90 -33.47 -27.79
CA MET A 276 -17.57 -33.94 -28.21
C MET A 276 -16.99 -33.09 -29.35
N ALA A 277 -17.82 -32.53 -30.22
CA ALA A 277 -17.39 -31.62 -31.28
C ALA A 277 -16.80 -30.30 -30.72
N VAL A 278 -17.35 -29.76 -29.62
CA VAL A 278 -16.75 -28.58 -28.95
C VAL A 278 -15.34 -28.88 -28.46
N LEU A 279 -15.13 -30.01 -27.78
CA LEU A 279 -13.80 -30.39 -27.27
C LEU A 279 -12.79 -30.63 -28.41
N GLN A 280 -13.26 -31.10 -29.57
CA GLN A 280 -12.44 -31.20 -30.78
C GLN A 280 -12.09 -29.82 -31.36
N ILE A 281 -13.06 -28.91 -31.45
CA ILE A 281 -12.85 -27.52 -31.91
C ILE A 281 -11.89 -26.77 -30.97
N GLU A 282 -12.01 -26.94 -29.65
CA GLU A 282 -11.05 -26.39 -28.68
C GLU A 282 -9.63 -26.94 -28.92
N ARG A 283 -9.49 -28.26 -29.09
CA ARG A 283 -8.17 -28.87 -29.36
C ARG A 283 -7.54 -28.31 -30.63
N PHE A 284 -8.31 -28.18 -31.72
CA PHE A 284 -7.83 -27.54 -32.95
C PHE A 284 -7.48 -26.06 -32.77
N TRP A 285 -8.23 -25.32 -31.96
CA TRP A 285 -7.96 -23.90 -31.64
C TRP A 285 -6.67 -23.70 -30.83
N GLN A 286 -6.32 -24.67 -29.96
CA GLN A 286 -5.07 -24.66 -29.19
C GLN A 286 -3.87 -25.25 -29.95
N GLU A 287 -4.09 -26.21 -30.86
CA GLU A 287 -3.03 -26.85 -31.66
C GLU A 287 -2.61 -26.01 -32.88
N ALA A 288 -3.49 -25.16 -33.41
CA ALA A 288 -3.20 -24.29 -34.54
C ALA A 288 -2.49 -22.99 -34.13
N ALA A 289 -1.44 -22.61 -34.86
CA ALA A 289 -0.89 -21.26 -34.84
C ALA A 289 -1.86 -20.32 -35.60
N VAL A 290 -2.91 -19.89 -34.90
CA VAL A 290 -4.19 -19.31 -35.39
C VAL A 290 -4.12 -18.70 -36.81
N GLU A 291 -4.44 -19.54 -37.80
CA GLU A 291 -4.60 -19.12 -39.19
C GLU A 291 -5.95 -18.39 -39.38
N PHE A 292 -5.93 -17.32 -40.19
CA PHE A 292 -7.07 -16.44 -40.44
C PHE A 292 -8.32 -17.20 -40.94
N ASP A 293 -8.12 -18.26 -41.73
CA ASP A 293 -9.21 -19.09 -42.28
C ASP A 293 -9.94 -19.91 -41.19
N ILE A 294 -9.25 -20.34 -40.14
CA ILE A 294 -9.86 -21.05 -39.00
C ILE A 294 -10.76 -20.09 -38.20
N GLN A 295 -10.27 -18.88 -37.91
CA GLN A 295 -11.07 -17.83 -37.29
C GLN A 295 -12.29 -17.49 -38.17
N SER A 296 -12.08 -17.27 -39.47
CA SER A 296 -13.17 -16.98 -40.42
C SER A 296 -14.21 -18.10 -40.52
N MET A 297 -13.82 -19.36 -40.31
CA MET A 297 -14.76 -20.49 -40.23
C MET A 297 -15.56 -20.51 -38.92
N LEU A 298 -14.93 -20.23 -37.78
CA LEU A 298 -15.56 -20.35 -36.45
C LEU A 298 -16.40 -19.13 -36.04
N SER A 299 -16.07 -17.92 -36.50
CA SER A 299 -16.88 -16.70 -36.27
C SER A 299 -18.28 -16.72 -36.90
N LYS A 300 -18.61 -17.72 -37.73
CA LYS A 300 -19.86 -17.73 -38.52
C LYS A 300 -21.08 -17.93 -37.60
N PRO A 301 -22.18 -17.17 -37.76
CA PRO A 301 -23.34 -17.25 -36.86
C PRO A 301 -23.91 -18.65 -36.61
N PRO A 302 -23.98 -19.60 -37.56
CA PRO A 302 -24.42 -20.97 -37.26
C PRO A 302 -23.53 -21.71 -36.26
N VAL A 303 -22.23 -21.42 -36.24
CA VAL A 303 -21.25 -22.02 -35.31
C VAL A 303 -21.39 -21.39 -33.93
N ILE A 304 -21.50 -20.06 -33.87
CA ILE A 304 -21.75 -19.32 -32.62
C ILE A 304 -23.08 -19.76 -31.99
N ASN A 305 -24.15 -19.89 -32.78
CA ASN A 305 -25.44 -20.40 -32.32
C ASN A 305 -25.36 -21.87 -31.87
N GLY A 306 -24.50 -22.69 -32.49
CA GLY A 306 -24.21 -24.05 -32.04
C GLY A 306 -23.51 -24.08 -30.67
N LEU A 307 -22.48 -23.26 -30.48
CA LEU A 307 -21.80 -23.09 -29.19
C LEU A 307 -22.76 -22.58 -28.10
N VAL A 308 -23.62 -21.60 -28.40
CA VAL A 308 -24.71 -21.19 -27.49
C VAL A 308 -25.64 -22.37 -27.21
N GLY A 309 -26.05 -23.14 -28.23
CA GLY A 309 -26.83 -24.37 -28.06
C GLY A 309 -26.22 -25.35 -27.06
N ILE A 310 -24.88 -25.47 -27.00
CA ILE A 310 -24.17 -26.29 -26.01
C ILE A 310 -24.21 -25.65 -24.61
N LEU A 311 -23.95 -24.34 -24.47
CA LEU A 311 -24.08 -23.63 -23.18
C LEU A 311 -25.47 -23.81 -22.56
N LEU A 312 -26.51 -23.86 -23.40
CA LEU A 312 -27.90 -23.89 -22.97
C LEU A 312 -28.40 -25.30 -22.59
N ASN A 313 -27.74 -26.37 -23.04
CA ASN A 313 -28.25 -27.74 -22.91
C ASN A 313 -27.27 -28.75 -22.28
N SER A 314 -25.96 -28.50 -22.30
CA SER A 314 -24.97 -29.42 -21.74
C SER A 314 -24.97 -29.41 -20.22
N ALA A 315 -24.64 -30.56 -19.64
CA ALA A 315 -24.43 -30.74 -18.20
C ALA A 315 -22.96 -31.06 -17.82
N ASP A 316 -22.05 -31.13 -18.80
CA ASP A 316 -20.64 -31.45 -18.56
C ASP A 316 -19.82 -30.16 -18.27
N PRO A 317 -19.21 -30.02 -17.07
CA PRO A 317 -18.43 -28.84 -16.72
C PRO A 317 -17.21 -28.59 -17.63
N LEU A 318 -16.61 -29.62 -18.23
CA LEU A 318 -15.47 -29.48 -19.13
C LEU A 318 -15.93 -28.91 -20.48
N VAL A 319 -17.02 -29.43 -21.03
CA VAL A 319 -17.60 -28.95 -22.30
C VAL A 319 -18.08 -27.51 -22.14
N LEU A 320 -18.75 -27.17 -21.03
CA LEU A 320 -19.20 -25.81 -20.76
C LEU A 320 -18.02 -24.83 -20.65
N LYS A 321 -16.90 -25.21 -20.01
CA LYS A 321 -15.67 -24.39 -19.97
C LYS A 321 -15.04 -24.18 -21.34
N ALA A 322 -14.88 -25.26 -22.12
CA ALA A 322 -14.37 -25.21 -23.49
C ALA A 322 -15.22 -24.28 -24.39
N THR A 323 -16.54 -24.36 -24.24
CA THR A 323 -17.51 -23.52 -24.99
C THR A 323 -17.35 -22.04 -24.66
N ILE A 324 -17.21 -21.70 -23.36
CA ILE A 324 -16.98 -20.32 -22.91
C ILE A 324 -15.64 -19.78 -23.40
N PHE A 325 -14.58 -20.59 -23.31
CA PHE A 325 -13.24 -20.23 -23.78
C PHE A 325 -13.25 -19.90 -25.27
N LEU A 326 -13.82 -20.78 -26.10
CA LEU A 326 -13.98 -20.57 -27.54
C LEU A 326 -14.80 -19.30 -27.86
N LEU A 327 -15.95 -19.10 -27.21
CA LEU A 327 -16.77 -17.91 -27.42
C LEU A 327 -16.08 -16.61 -26.97
N SER A 328 -15.22 -16.67 -25.96
CA SER A 328 -14.44 -15.51 -25.48
C SER A 328 -13.26 -15.16 -26.41
N GLU A 329 -12.53 -16.18 -26.89
CA GLU A 329 -11.45 -16.01 -27.86
C GLU A 329 -11.97 -15.55 -29.24
N LEU A 330 -13.10 -16.08 -29.70
CA LEU A 330 -13.75 -15.62 -30.94
C LEU A 330 -14.37 -14.23 -30.76
N GLY A 331 -15.00 -13.95 -29.62
CA GLY A 331 -15.64 -12.68 -29.30
C GLY A 331 -14.68 -11.50 -29.13
N SER A 332 -13.49 -11.74 -28.57
CA SER A 332 -12.43 -10.72 -28.45
C SER A 332 -11.80 -10.37 -29.80
N ARG A 333 -11.64 -11.37 -30.69
CA ARG A 333 -11.03 -11.21 -32.03
C ARG A 333 -12.02 -10.74 -33.11
N ASP A 334 -13.32 -10.94 -32.93
CA ASP A 334 -14.36 -10.58 -33.91
C ASP A 334 -15.63 -10.00 -33.26
N LYS A 335 -15.85 -8.70 -33.46
CA LYS A 335 -17.04 -7.97 -32.97
C LYS A 335 -18.36 -8.46 -33.61
N GLY A 336 -18.31 -9.22 -34.71
CA GLY A 336 -19.46 -9.90 -35.31
C GLY A 336 -19.99 -11.06 -34.46
N VAL A 337 -19.12 -11.73 -33.70
CA VAL A 337 -19.49 -12.79 -32.74
C VAL A 337 -20.27 -12.19 -31.58
N ILE A 338 -19.77 -11.10 -30.99
CA ILE A 338 -20.47 -10.36 -29.92
C ILE A 338 -21.86 -9.91 -30.37
N ARG A 339 -21.97 -9.30 -31.56
CA ARG A 339 -23.26 -8.91 -32.19
C ARG A 339 -24.19 -10.09 -32.52
N THR A 340 -23.70 -11.31 -32.49
CA THR A 340 -24.52 -12.53 -32.67
C THR A 340 -25.01 -13.04 -31.32
N LEU A 341 -24.20 -12.94 -30.27
CA LEU A 341 -24.57 -13.28 -28.90
C LEU A 341 -25.56 -12.27 -28.27
N THR A 342 -25.40 -10.96 -28.53
CA THR A 342 -26.31 -9.90 -28.03
C THR A 342 -27.62 -9.75 -28.82
N ARG A 343 -28.02 -10.77 -29.59
CA ARG A 343 -29.25 -10.75 -30.41
C ARG A 343 -30.47 -11.41 -29.77
N ALA A 344 -30.28 -12.12 -28.67
CA ALA A 344 -31.35 -12.73 -27.88
C ALA A 344 -31.02 -12.56 -26.40
N ASP A 345 -31.79 -11.73 -25.70
CA ASP A 345 -31.54 -11.39 -24.29
C ASP A 345 -31.57 -12.64 -23.38
N SER A 346 -32.36 -13.65 -23.77
CA SER A 346 -32.44 -14.97 -23.14
C SER A 346 -31.10 -15.71 -23.05
N ASP A 347 -30.16 -15.41 -23.94
CA ASP A 347 -28.88 -16.12 -23.98
C ASP A 347 -27.89 -15.45 -23.02
N VAL A 348 -27.94 -14.11 -22.93
CA VAL A 348 -27.20 -13.30 -21.96
C VAL A 348 -27.64 -13.64 -20.52
N GLU A 349 -28.96 -13.70 -20.26
CA GLU A 349 -29.54 -14.17 -18.99
C GLU A 349 -29.01 -15.54 -18.56
N ARG A 350 -28.90 -16.48 -19.51
CA ARG A 350 -28.51 -17.86 -19.21
C ARG A 350 -27.01 -18.03 -19.04
N ILE A 351 -26.18 -17.23 -19.71
CA ILE A 351 -24.74 -17.15 -19.40
C ILE A 351 -24.54 -16.65 -17.96
N VAL A 352 -25.32 -15.67 -17.50
CA VAL A 352 -25.33 -15.28 -16.07
C VAL A 352 -25.86 -16.39 -15.17
N ALA A 353 -26.90 -17.12 -15.57
CA ALA A 353 -27.39 -18.27 -14.80
C ALA A 353 -26.35 -19.41 -14.67
N LEU A 354 -25.42 -19.56 -15.63
CA LEU A 354 -24.26 -20.44 -15.52
C LEU A 354 -23.21 -19.88 -14.55
N PHE A 355 -22.89 -18.59 -14.63
CA PHE A 355 -21.98 -17.92 -13.69
C PHE A 355 -22.46 -18.10 -12.23
N LYS A 356 -23.74 -17.83 -11.95
CA LYS A 356 -24.35 -18.01 -10.62
C LYS A 356 -24.38 -19.46 -10.12
N LYS A 357 -24.31 -20.44 -11.03
CA LYS A 357 -24.15 -21.87 -10.68
C LYS A 357 -22.70 -22.26 -10.38
N GLY A 358 -21.76 -21.31 -10.40
CA GLY A 358 -20.35 -21.50 -10.06
C GLY A 358 -19.40 -21.66 -11.25
N LEU A 359 -19.87 -21.46 -12.49
CA LEU A 359 -19.04 -21.51 -13.69
C LEU A 359 -18.35 -20.15 -13.91
N LEU A 360 -17.31 -19.90 -13.12
CA LEU A 360 -16.66 -18.59 -13.00
C LEU A 360 -16.12 -18.04 -14.33
N GLU A 361 -15.67 -18.93 -15.22
CA GLU A 361 -15.16 -18.58 -16.55
C GLU A 361 -16.17 -17.78 -17.40
N ALA A 362 -17.49 -17.99 -17.19
CA ALA A 362 -18.55 -17.30 -17.92
C ALA A 362 -18.48 -15.77 -17.82
N VAL A 363 -17.82 -15.26 -16.78
CA VAL A 363 -17.67 -13.83 -16.53
C VAL A 363 -16.90 -13.10 -17.64
N VAL A 364 -15.93 -13.76 -18.29
CA VAL A 364 -15.15 -13.17 -19.40
C VAL A 364 -16.07 -12.91 -20.60
N LEU A 365 -16.95 -13.87 -20.89
CA LEU A 365 -17.95 -13.72 -21.95
C LEU A 365 -18.96 -12.62 -21.61
N ILE A 366 -19.40 -12.52 -20.34
CA ILE A 366 -20.31 -11.45 -19.89
C ILE A 366 -19.67 -10.06 -20.08
N TYR A 367 -18.37 -9.87 -19.81
CA TYR A 367 -17.70 -8.59 -20.09
C TYR A 367 -17.59 -8.27 -21.58
N LEU A 368 -17.30 -9.27 -22.42
CA LEU A 368 -17.23 -9.08 -23.87
C LEU A 368 -18.60 -8.67 -24.49
N LEU A 369 -19.71 -9.04 -23.85
CA LEU A 369 -21.07 -8.64 -24.25
C LEU A 369 -21.41 -7.17 -23.89
N ARG A 370 -20.62 -6.51 -23.03
CA ARG A 370 -20.83 -5.12 -22.57
C ARG A 370 -22.26 -4.80 -22.11
N PRO A 371 -22.80 -5.50 -21.08
CA PRO A 371 -24.06 -5.11 -20.46
C PRO A 371 -23.99 -3.69 -19.88
N SER A 372 -25.10 -2.95 -19.95
CA SER A 372 -25.27 -1.66 -19.26
C SER A 372 -25.25 -1.82 -17.73
N ALA A 373 -25.11 -0.72 -17.01
CA ALA A 373 -25.19 -0.74 -15.54
C ALA A 373 -26.55 -1.28 -15.07
N MET A 374 -27.65 -0.91 -15.76
CA MET A 374 -28.98 -1.48 -15.54
C MET A 374 -29.00 -3.01 -15.69
N ASN A 375 -28.46 -3.54 -16.79
CA ASN A 375 -28.45 -4.99 -17.03
C ASN A 375 -27.63 -5.72 -15.95
N LEU A 376 -26.48 -5.18 -15.53
CA LEU A 376 -25.67 -5.76 -14.45
C LEU A 376 -26.43 -5.86 -13.10
N LEU A 377 -27.37 -4.95 -12.84
CA LEU A 377 -28.21 -4.99 -11.63
C LEU A 377 -29.44 -5.87 -11.80
N GLU A 378 -30.19 -5.77 -12.91
CA GLU A 378 -31.38 -6.61 -13.14
C GLU A 378 -31.02 -8.10 -13.24
N MET A 379 -29.81 -8.42 -13.72
CA MET A 379 -29.26 -9.77 -13.72
C MET A 379 -28.66 -10.19 -12.36
N ASP A 380 -28.64 -9.32 -11.34
CA ASP A 380 -28.00 -9.53 -10.01
C ASP A 380 -26.58 -10.10 -10.14
N MET A 381 -25.78 -9.48 -11.02
CA MET A 381 -24.37 -9.82 -11.19
C MET A 381 -23.51 -9.25 -10.06
N VAL A 382 -23.87 -8.08 -9.52
CA VAL A 382 -23.04 -7.34 -8.58
C VAL A 382 -22.69 -8.16 -7.33
N GLU A 383 -23.67 -8.67 -6.58
CA GLU A 383 -23.34 -9.46 -5.38
C GLU A 383 -22.69 -10.81 -5.75
N SER A 384 -23.13 -11.43 -6.86
CA SER A 384 -22.50 -12.65 -7.38
C SER A 384 -20.99 -12.46 -7.60
N LEU A 385 -20.58 -11.35 -8.23
CA LEU A 385 -19.17 -10.98 -8.43
C LEU A 385 -18.47 -10.64 -7.10
N LEU A 386 -19.13 -9.93 -6.20
CA LEU A 386 -18.60 -9.63 -4.87
C LEU A 386 -18.34 -10.90 -4.05
N THR A 387 -19.15 -11.96 -4.16
CA THR A 387 -18.82 -13.24 -3.48
C THR A 387 -17.56 -13.92 -4.02
N VAL A 388 -17.26 -13.75 -5.31
CA VAL A 388 -16.02 -14.25 -5.94
C VAL A 388 -14.83 -13.42 -5.46
N ILE A 389 -14.97 -12.09 -5.39
CA ILE A 389 -13.94 -11.19 -4.85
C ILE A 389 -13.70 -11.45 -3.36
N LYS A 390 -14.74 -11.68 -2.54
CA LYS A 390 -14.60 -11.99 -1.11
C LYS A 390 -13.85 -13.32 -0.87
N LYS A 391 -13.97 -14.32 -1.78
CA LYS A 391 -13.15 -15.55 -1.75
C LYS A 391 -11.65 -15.34 -2.01
N LYS A 392 -11.24 -14.21 -2.61
CA LYS A 392 -9.83 -13.82 -2.85
C LYS A 392 -8.98 -13.79 -1.56
N ARG A 393 -9.60 -13.69 -0.37
CA ARG A 393 -8.90 -13.70 0.94
C ARG A 393 -8.55 -15.10 1.48
N GLY A 394 -8.83 -16.19 0.77
CA GLY A 394 -8.63 -17.56 1.30
C GLY A 394 -8.18 -18.64 0.32
N CYS A 395 -7.77 -18.31 -0.91
CA CYS A 395 -7.35 -19.30 -1.90
C CYS A 395 -6.28 -18.77 -2.87
N GLU A 396 -5.26 -19.58 -3.18
CA GLU A 396 -4.17 -19.26 -4.13
C GLU A 396 -4.59 -19.46 -5.60
N ASP A 397 -5.90 -19.45 -5.88
CA ASP A 397 -6.46 -19.83 -7.17
C ASP A 397 -6.26 -18.71 -8.21
N SER A 398 -5.18 -18.83 -8.99
CA SER A 398 -4.75 -17.81 -9.97
C SER A 398 -5.84 -17.39 -10.97
N ILE A 399 -6.77 -18.29 -11.28
CA ILE A 399 -7.93 -18.02 -12.15
C ILE A 399 -8.90 -17.04 -11.49
N ILE A 400 -9.20 -17.22 -10.19
CA ILE A 400 -10.08 -16.32 -9.43
C ILE A 400 -9.43 -14.93 -9.29
N SER A 401 -8.12 -14.88 -9.07
CA SER A 401 -7.37 -13.62 -9.03
C SER A 401 -7.41 -12.88 -10.37
N SER A 402 -7.17 -13.60 -11.47
CA SER A 402 -7.22 -13.05 -12.85
C SER A 402 -8.62 -12.55 -13.20
N ILE A 403 -9.66 -13.33 -12.87
CA ILE A 403 -11.06 -12.93 -13.01
C ILE A 403 -11.33 -11.63 -12.23
N ALA A 404 -11.02 -11.59 -10.94
CA ALA A 404 -11.30 -10.42 -10.10
C ALA A 404 -10.61 -9.15 -10.63
N ASN A 405 -9.37 -9.27 -11.11
CA ASN A 405 -8.64 -8.14 -11.68
C ASN A 405 -9.23 -7.68 -13.03
N ALA A 406 -9.86 -8.57 -13.81
CA ALA A 406 -10.58 -8.19 -15.03
C ALA A 406 -11.88 -7.39 -14.73
N ILE A 407 -12.59 -7.71 -13.63
CA ILE A 407 -13.76 -6.93 -13.16
C ILE A 407 -13.36 -5.49 -12.87
N ILE A 408 -12.23 -5.31 -12.19
CA ILE A 408 -11.70 -4.03 -11.70
C ILE A 408 -10.81 -3.36 -12.76
N SER A 409 -10.72 -3.93 -13.97
CA SER A 409 -9.93 -3.35 -15.06
C SER A 409 -10.43 -1.95 -15.42
N THR A 410 -9.48 -1.04 -15.69
CA THR A 410 -9.75 0.40 -15.94
C THR A 410 -10.86 0.61 -16.97
N LYS A 411 -10.86 -0.23 -18.01
CA LYS A 411 -11.81 -0.21 -19.13
C LYS A 411 -13.24 -0.59 -18.72
N VAL A 412 -13.44 -1.44 -17.71
CA VAL A 412 -14.77 -1.78 -17.17
C VAL A 412 -15.28 -0.65 -16.29
N ILE A 413 -14.42 -0.11 -15.42
CA ILE A 413 -14.72 1.05 -14.59
C ILE A 413 -15.10 2.27 -15.45
N GLU A 414 -14.38 2.52 -16.56
CA GLU A 414 -14.70 3.57 -17.54
C GLU A 414 -16.11 3.43 -18.14
N ASN A 415 -16.51 2.25 -18.65
CA ASN A 415 -17.88 2.10 -19.20
C ASN A 415 -18.99 2.34 -18.14
N ILE A 416 -18.71 2.09 -16.85
CA ILE A 416 -19.68 2.33 -15.77
C ILE A 416 -19.69 3.82 -15.36
N ILE A 417 -18.56 4.52 -15.50
CA ILE A 417 -18.48 5.97 -15.36
C ILE A 417 -19.29 6.68 -16.45
N ASP A 418 -19.27 6.18 -17.70
CA ASP A 418 -20.11 6.71 -18.78
C ASP A 418 -21.61 6.64 -18.42
N SER A 419 -22.07 5.55 -17.78
CA SER A 419 -23.44 5.40 -17.27
C SER A 419 -23.82 6.41 -16.17
N LEU A 420 -22.89 7.20 -15.61
CA LEU A 420 -23.24 8.32 -14.73
C LEU A 420 -23.94 9.46 -15.49
N GLN A 421 -23.71 9.60 -16.80
CA GLN A 421 -24.40 10.59 -17.64
C GLN A 421 -25.78 10.11 -18.14
N ALA A 422 -26.11 8.83 -17.96
CA ALA A 422 -27.37 8.23 -18.39
C ALA A 422 -28.60 8.71 -17.58
N GLU A 423 -29.78 8.16 -17.88
CA GLU A 423 -31.01 8.48 -17.14
C GLU A 423 -30.88 8.18 -15.63
N GLN A 424 -31.63 8.91 -14.79
CA GLN A 424 -31.49 8.87 -13.32
C GLN A 424 -31.43 7.47 -12.72
N ARG A 425 -32.25 6.52 -13.20
CA ARG A 425 -32.29 5.15 -12.68
C ARG A 425 -31.00 4.38 -12.99
N GLU A 426 -30.45 4.54 -14.20
CA GLU A 426 -29.16 3.93 -14.55
C GLU A 426 -28.00 4.60 -13.80
N ARG A 427 -28.04 5.93 -13.65
CA ARG A 427 -27.04 6.69 -12.90
C ARG A 427 -26.93 6.24 -11.43
N ILE A 428 -28.05 6.06 -10.75
CA ILE A 428 -28.07 5.58 -9.35
C ILE A 428 -27.51 4.15 -9.26
N VAL A 429 -27.85 3.29 -10.22
CA VAL A 429 -27.27 1.93 -10.30
C VAL A 429 -25.75 1.96 -10.54
N ALA A 430 -25.27 2.83 -11.44
CA ALA A 430 -23.83 3.01 -11.69
C ALA A 430 -23.09 3.52 -10.44
N VAL A 431 -23.67 4.48 -9.69
CA VAL A 431 -23.17 4.95 -8.39
C VAL A 431 -23.01 3.78 -7.40
N GLY A 432 -24.05 2.96 -7.22
CA GLY A 432 -24.03 1.79 -6.33
C GLY A 432 -23.01 0.72 -6.74
N ILE A 433 -22.75 0.55 -8.04
CA ILE A 433 -21.71 -0.37 -8.55
C ILE A 433 -20.30 0.20 -8.29
N LEU A 434 -20.05 1.47 -8.62
CA LEU A 434 -18.74 2.10 -8.44
C LEU A 434 -18.36 2.22 -6.96
N LEU A 435 -19.32 2.52 -6.08
CA LEU A 435 -19.13 2.47 -4.63
C LEU A 435 -18.64 1.08 -4.18
N LYS A 436 -19.31 0.00 -4.62
CA LYS A 436 -18.93 -1.38 -4.26
C LYS A 436 -17.55 -1.76 -4.83
N CYS A 437 -17.17 -1.24 -6.01
CA CYS A 437 -15.83 -1.41 -6.56
C CYS A 437 -14.75 -0.72 -5.68
N MET A 438 -14.98 0.54 -5.28
CA MET A 438 -14.04 1.31 -4.45
C MET A 438 -13.86 0.75 -3.02
N LEU A 439 -14.87 0.04 -2.50
CA LEU A 439 -14.83 -0.61 -1.18
C LEU A 439 -14.05 -1.93 -1.18
N GLU A 440 -14.09 -2.73 -2.26
CA GLU A 440 -13.33 -4.00 -2.36
C GLU A 440 -11.90 -3.80 -2.89
N ASP A 441 -11.70 -2.99 -3.94
CA ASP A 441 -10.37 -2.61 -4.44
C ASP A 441 -10.31 -1.11 -4.78
N GLY A 442 -9.95 -0.34 -3.76
CA GLY A 442 -9.87 1.11 -3.81
C GLY A 442 -8.88 1.71 -4.82
N LYS A 443 -8.09 0.91 -5.55
CA LYS A 443 -7.23 1.40 -6.66
C LYS A 443 -8.03 2.10 -7.76
N CYS A 444 -9.26 1.65 -8.02
CA CYS A 444 -10.12 2.25 -9.04
C CYS A 444 -10.57 3.68 -8.68
N ARG A 445 -10.53 4.06 -7.40
CA ARG A 445 -11.00 5.36 -6.89
C ARG A 445 -10.37 6.57 -7.58
N ASN A 446 -9.07 6.51 -7.89
CA ASN A 446 -8.39 7.60 -8.60
C ASN A 446 -8.94 7.78 -10.03
N THR A 447 -9.18 6.68 -10.76
CA THR A 447 -9.80 6.73 -12.10
C THR A 447 -11.26 7.21 -12.05
N VAL A 448 -12.02 6.81 -11.02
CA VAL A 448 -13.39 7.29 -10.82
C VAL A 448 -13.38 8.80 -10.52
N ALA A 449 -12.49 9.28 -9.65
CA ALA A 449 -12.34 10.71 -9.36
C ALA A 449 -11.88 11.53 -10.58
N GLU A 450 -11.02 10.98 -11.43
CA GLU A 450 -10.48 11.65 -12.62
C GLU A 450 -11.53 11.81 -13.74
N LYS A 451 -12.46 10.85 -13.88
CA LYS A 451 -13.34 10.75 -15.06
C LYS A 451 -14.84 10.90 -14.77
N ALA A 452 -15.29 10.85 -13.51
CA ALA A 452 -16.71 10.95 -13.19
C ALA A 452 -17.23 12.39 -13.17
N GLU A 453 -18.22 12.68 -14.02
CA GLU A 453 -19.02 13.89 -13.90
C GLU A 453 -19.97 13.78 -12.69
N LEU A 454 -19.65 14.51 -11.62
CA LEU A 454 -20.41 14.43 -10.36
C LEU A 454 -21.68 15.31 -10.33
N ALA A 455 -21.80 16.29 -11.22
CA ALA A 455 -22.98 17.18 -11.27
C ALA A 455 -24.31 16.41 -11.51
N PRO A 456 -24.42 15.50 -12.50
CA PRO A 456 -25.63 14.68 -12.66
C PRO A 456 -25.91 13.77 -11.45
N VAL A 457 -24.88 13.34 -10.72
CA VAL A 457 -25.03 12.50 -9.51
C VAL A 457 -25.62 13.31 -8.36
N LEU A 458 -25.21 14.57 -8.20
CA LEU A 458 -25.78 15.50 -7.22
C LEU A 458 -27.24 15.84 -7.52
N ASP A 459 -27.58 16.09 -8.79
CA ASP A 459 -28.97 16.42 -9.16
C ASP A 459 -29.94 15.23 -8.94
N SER A 460 -29.47 13.99 -9.13
CA SER A 460 -30.26 12.78 -8.80
C SER A 460 -30.66 12.67 -7.33
N PHE A 461 -29.91 13.29 -6.41
CA PHE A 461 -30.14 13.19 -4.97
C PHE A 461 -31.52 13.73 -4.55
N LEU A 462 -32.01 14.76 -5.24
CA LEU A 462 -33.27 15.44 -4.88
C LEU A 462 -34.48 14.53 -5.08
N SER A 463 -34.53 13.78 -6.19
CA SER A 463 -35.61 12.86 -6.56
C SER A 463 -35.37 11.39 -6.16
N ALA A 464 -34.19 11.05 -5.64
CA ALA A 464 -33.86 9.74 -5.08
C ALA A 464 -34.64 9.43 -3.78
N SER A 465 -34.86 8.14 -3.50
CA SER A 465 -35.35 7.66 -2.21
C SER A 465 -34.26 7.68 -1.13
N ASP A 466 -34.62 7.58 0.15
CA ASP A 466 -33.67 7.79 1.25
C ASP A 466 -32.53 6.76 1.33
N GLY A 467 -32.72 5.56 0.79
CA GLY A 467 -31.64 4.57 0.61
C GLY A 467 -30.69 4.93 -0.53
N GLU A 468 -31.23 5.34 -1.67
CA GLU A 468 -30.44 5.80 -2.84
C GLU A 468 -29.68 7.09 -2.53
N ARG A 469 -30.27 7.99 -1.74
CA ARG A 469 -29.59 9.18 -1.18
C ARG A 469 -28.38 8.81 -0.33
N PHE A 470 -28.49 7.75 0.48
CA PHE A 470 -27.35 7.28 1.26
C PHE A 470 -26.27 6.65 0.38
N GLU A 471 -26.63 5.84 -0.63
CA GLU A 471 -25.65 5.30 -1.58
C GLU A 471 -24.92 6.43 -2.34
N ILE A 472 -25.61 7.52 -2.73
CA ILE A 472 -25.00 8.71 -3.33
C ILE A 472 -24.03 9.39 -2.35
N VAL A 473 -24.43 9.65 -1.10
CA VAL A 473 -23.55 10.32 -0.12
C VAL A 473 -22.37 9.43 0.27
N GLN A 474 -22.56 8.12 0.38
CA GLN A 474 -21.49 7.17 0.65
C GLN A 474 -20.51 7.07 -0.53
N PHE A 475 -20.99 7.09 -1.79
CA PHE A 475 -20.14 7.20 -2.97
C PHE A 475 -19.32 8.49 -2.96
N LEU A 476 -19.94 9.64 -2.67
CA LEU A 476 -19.27 10.93 -2.58
C LEU A 476 -18.32 11.04 -1.37
N TYR A 477 -18.54 10.28 -0.30
CA TYR A 477 -17.61 10.16 0.82
C TYR A 477 -16.44 9.20 0.54
N GLU A 478 -16.66 8.15 -0.25
CA GLU A 478 -15.59 7.26 -0.69
C GLU A 478 -14.71 7.88 -1.77
N ILE A 479 -15.27 8.58 -2.76
CA ILE A 479 -14.50 9.19 -3.85
C ILE A 479 -13.51 10.25 -3.33
N VAL A 480 -13.79 10.87 -2.18
CA VAL A 480 -12.89 11.83 -1.51
C VAL A 480 -11.86 11.18 -0.55
N LYS A 481 -11.55 9.89 -0.71
CA LYS A 481 -10.45 9.23 0.01
C LYS A 481 -9.22 9.04 -0.90
N LEU A 482 -8.70 10.16 -1.42
CA LEU A 482 -7.64 10.19 -2.44
C LEU A 482 -6.25 10.38 -1.82
N ASN A 483 -5.23 9.82 -2.47
CA ASN A 483 -3.85 9.88 -1.97
C ASN A 483 -3.16 11.24 -2.19
N ARG A 484 -3.58 12.01 -3.20
CA ARG A 484 -3.15 13.41 -3.43
C ARG A 484 -4.13 14.36 -2.73
N ARG A 485 -3.64 15.23 -1.86
CA ARG A 485 -4.46 16.22 -1.14
C ARG A 485 -4.93 17.33 -2.08
N THR A 486 -4.09 17.78 -3.01
CA THR A 486 -4.45 18.85 -3.95
C THR A 486 -5.65 18.45 -4.84
N PHE A 487 -5.57 17.25 -5.42
CA PHE A 487 -6.66 16.65 -6.20
C PHE A 487 -7.91 16.39 -5.34
N ASN A 488 -7.75 16.02 -4.07
CA ASN A 488 -8.89 15.86 -3.17
C ASN A 488 -9.67 17.16 -2.93
N GLU A 489 -8.98 18.28 -2.76
CA GLU A 489 -9.64 19.59 -2.63
C GLU A 489 -10.35 20.01 -3.93
N GLN A 490 -9.81 19.66 -5.10
CA GLN A 490 -10.49 19.87 -6.39
C GLN A 490 -11.81 19.07 -6.48
N ILE A 491 -11.81 17.79 -6.10
CA ILE A 491 -13.03 16.97 -6.07
C ILE A 491 -14.04 17.50 -5.05
N LEU A 492 -13.61 17.91 -3.85
CA LEU A 492 -14.49 18.55 -2.87
C LEU A 492 -15.08 19.87 -3.40
N HIS A 493 -14.33 20.67 -4.17
CA HIS A 493 -14.85 21.87 -4.84
C HIS A 493 -15.88 21.54 -5.93
N ILE A 494 -15.67 20.47 -6.71
CA ILE A 494 -16.64 19.98 -7.69
C ILE A 494 -17.93 19.53 -6.97
N ILE A 495 -17.83 18.80 -5.85
CA ILE A 495 -19.00 18.37 -5.06
C ILE A 495 -19.74 19.58 -4.47
N LYS A 496 -19.02 20.59 -3.97
CA LYS A 496 -19.61 21.80 -3.38
C LYS A 496 -20.36 22.67 -4.38
N ASN A 497 -19.85 22.75 -5.62
CA ASN A 497 -20.31 23.73 -6.62
C ASN A 497 -21.06 23.11 -7.81
N GLY A 498 -21.07 21.78 -7.96
CA GLY A 498 -21.56 21.10 -9.17
C GLY A 498 -23.05 20.80 -9.22
N GLY A 499 -23.78 20.86 -8.09
CA GLY A 499 -25.23 20.63 -8.06
C GLY A 499 -26.02 21.87 -8.48
N THR A 500 -27.24 21.66 -9.00
CA THR A 500 -28.17 22.75 -9.36
C THR A 500 -28.58 23.65 -8.19
N PHE A 501 -28.40 23.19 -6.95
CA PHE A 501 -28.61 23.94 -5.71
C PHE A 501 -27.44 23.73 -4.75
N SER A 502 -27.39 24.46 -3.64
CA SER A 502 -26.33 24.36 -2.62
C SER A 502 -26.24 22.96 -2.01
N THR A 503 -25.26 22.16 -2.46
CA THR A 503 -24.96 20.81 -1.94
C THR A 503 -24.81 20.81 -0.41
N THR A 504 -24.14 21.82 0.15
CA THR A 504 -23.93 21.96 1.60
C THR A 504 -25.27 22.12 2.36
N HIS A 505 -26.25 22.83 1.80
CA HIS A 505 -27.56 22.95 2.45
C HIS A 505 -28.46 21.72 2.21
N ILE A 506 -28.36 21.07 1.05
CA ILE A 506 -29.02 19.78 0.79
C ILE A 506 -28.57 18.72 1.82
N PHE A 507 -27.26 18.58 2.04
CA PHE A 507 -26.72 17.60 2.98
C PHE A 507 -27.01 17.95 4.45
N LEU A 508 -27.13 19.24 4.82
CA LEU A 508 -27.65 19.64 6.14
C LEU A 508 -29.08 19.14 6.36
N ASN A 509 -29.98 19.42 5.40
CA ASN A 509 -31.38 19.04 5.50
C ASN A 509 -31.56 17.51 5.48
N TYR A 510 -30.65 16.77 4.84
CA TYR A 510 -30.62 15.30 4.87
C TYR A 510 -30.06 14.76 6.20
N LEU A 511 -28.99 15.34 6.74
CA LEU A 511 -28.40 14.95 8.02
C LEU A 511 -29.45 14.94 9.15
N GLN A 512 -30.30 15.97 9.19
CA GLN A 512 -31.40 16.12 10.16
C GLN A 512 -32.52 15.06 10.05
N VAL A 513 -32.56 14.25 8.99
CA VAL A 513 -33.54 13.15 8.80
C VAL A 513 -32.93 11.77 8.61
N THR A 514 -31.59 11.66 8.55
CA THR A 514 -30.88 10.38 8.35
C THR A 514 -30.93 9.45 9.57
N LEU A 515 -30.75 8.16 9.31
CA LEU A 515 -30.65 7.15 10.37
C LEU A 515 -29.34 7.31 11.17
N PRO A 516 -29.29 6.90 12.45
CA PRO A 516 -28.11 7.11 13.31
C PRO A 516 -26.81 6.46 12.80
N ASP A 517 -26.90 5.35 12.07
CA ASP A 517 -25.77 4.67 11.44
C ASP A 517 -25.28 5.36 10.16
N GLN A 518 -26.16 6.12 9.49
CA GLN A 518 -25.86 6.89 8.28
C GLN A 518 -25.30 8.29 8.60
N SER A 519 -25.85 8.94 9.62
CA SER A 519 -25.54 10.32 10.04
C SER A 519 -24.03 10.64 10.09
N PRO A 520 -23.14 9.79 10.66
CA PRO A 520 -21.69 10.04 10.66
C PRO A 520 -21.07 10.30 9.28
N VAL A 521 -21.48 9.55 8.27
CA VAL A 521 -20.95 9.68 6.90
C VAL A 521 -21.40 10.99 6.26
N VAL A 522 -22.67 11.34 6.47
CA VAL A 522 -23.26 12.59 5.96
C VAL A 522 -22.62 13.81 6.63
N ALA A 523 -22.49 13.79 7.96
CA ALA A 523 -21.78 14.81 8.73
C ALA A 523 -20.30 14.94 8.33
N GLY A 524 -19.63 13.80 8.14
CA GLY A 524 -18.24 13.74 7.68
C GLY A 524 -18.02 14.37 6.31
N LEU A 525 -18.95 14.20 5.37
CA LEU A 525 -18.88 14.87 4.06
C LEU A 525 -19.25 16.36 4.17
N LEU A 526 -20.32 16.70 4.90
CA LEU A 526 -20.79 18.07 5.11
C LEU A 526 -19.70 18.97 5.70
N LEU A 527 -19.00 18.48 6.74
CA LEU A 527 -17.90 19.18 7.41
C LEU A 527 -16.72 19.47 6.46
N GLN A 528 -16.38 18.52 5.57
CA GLN A 528 -15.32 18.71 4.57
C GLN A 528 -15.70 19.76 3.51
N LEU A 529 -16.97 19.79 3.09
CA LEU A 529 -17.46 20.79 2.14
C LEU A 529 -17.54 22.18 2.78
N ASP A 530 -17.92 22.31 4.05
CA ASP A 530 -17.90 23.58 4.77
C ASP A 530 -16.48 24.16 4.84
N LEU A 531 -15.48 23.36 5.24
CA LEU A 531 -14.09 23.77 5.48
C LEU A 531 -13.27 24.12 4.22
N LEU A 532 -13.89 24.08 3.03
CA LEU A 532 -13.39 24.80 1.84
C LEU A 532 -13.62 26.32 1.91
N ALA A 533 -14.42 26.82 2.86
CA ALA A 533 -14.55 28.24 3.19
C ALA A 533 -13.70 28.62 4.42
N GLU A 534 -13.59 29.91 4.75
CA GLU A 534 -12.74 30.35 5.87
C GLU A 534 -13.13 29.68 7.21
N PRO A 535 -12.20 29.02 7.92
CA PRO A 535 -12.51 28.28 9.15
C PRO A 535 -12.76 29.20 10.36
N ARG A 536 -12.56 30.52 10.24
CA ARG A 536 -12.47 31.46 11.37
C ARG A 536 -13.81 31.83 12.04
N LYS A 537 -14.93 31.45 11.44
CA LYS A 537 -16.26 31.54 12.08
C LYS A 537 -16.90 30.15 12.06
N MET A 538 -17.65 29.84 13.11
CA MET A 538 -18.55 28.68 13.10
C MET A 538 -19.66 28.92 12.07
N SER A 539 -20.09 27.86 11.40
CA SER A 539 -21.26 27.84 10.52
C SER A 539 -22.25 26.81 11.01
N ILE A 540 -23.54 26.99 10.71
CA ILE A 540 -24.60 26.02 11.04
C ILE A 540 -24.29 24.63 10.48
N TYR A 541 -23.61 24.55 9.33
CA TYR A 541 -23.20 23.30 8.69
C TYR A 541 -22.14 22.55 9.49
N ARG A 542 -21.20 23.30 10.09
CA ARG A 542 -20.12 22.78 10.91
C ARG A 542 -20.60 22.38 12.30
N GLU A 543 -21.53 23.15 12.84
CA GLU A 543 -22.15 22.97 14.15
C GLU A 543 -22.96 21.67 14.18
N GLU A 544 -23.97 21.54 13.30
CA GLU A 544 -24.79 20.33 13.16
C GLU A 544 -23.94 19.08 12.83
N ALA A 545 -22.92 19.20 11.98
CA ALA A 545 -22.06 18.09 11.62
C ALA A 545 -21.20 17.58 12.81
N ILE A 546 -20.62 18.49 13.60
CA ILE A 546 -19.81 18.08 14.76
C ILE A 546 -20.72 17.59 15.90
N GLU A 547 -21.89 18.21 16.12
CA GLU A 547 -22.88 17.72 17.09
C GLU A 547 -23.39 16.32 16.71
N SER A 548 -23.71 16.07 15.43
CA SER A 548 -24.11 14.76 14.92
C SER A 548 -23.04 13.68 15.14
N LEU A 549 -21.77 14.01 14.92
CA LEU A 549 -20.64 13.10 15.19
C LEU A 549 -20.47 12.81 16.69
N ILE A 550 -20.63 13.81 17.56
CA ILE A 550 -20.53 13.65 19.02
C ILE A 550 -21.72 12.86 19.56
N SER A 551 -22.93 13.13 19.09
CA SER A 551 -24.15 12.39 19.41
C SER A 551 -24.00 10.91 19.00
N SER A 552 -23.53 10.65 17.78
CA SER A 552 -23.26 9.30 17.27
C SER A 552 -22.17 8.56 18.06
N LEU A 553 -21.10 9.25 18.49
CA LEU A 553 -20.08 8.67 19.39
C LEU A 553 -20.64 8.29 20.75
N ARG A 554 -21.49 9.14 21.36
CA ARG A 554 -22.09 8.89 22.68
C ARG A 554 -23.24 7.88 22.65
N ASN A 555 -23.79 7.56 21.48
CA ASN A 555 -24.94 6.67 21.34
C ASN A 555 -24.59 5.17 21.52
N SER A 556 -24.48 4.73 22.77
CA SER A 556 -24.16 3.34 23.14
C SER A 556 -25.20 2.30 22.71
N GLU A 557 -26.41 2.71 22.30
CA GLU A 557 -27.44 1.79 21.80
C GLU A 557 -27.15 1.35 20.36
N PHE A 558 -26.35 2.11 19.60
CA PHE A 558 -26.03 1.86 18.20
C PHE A 558 -24.50 1.76 17.97
N PRO A 559 -23.83 0.65 18.35
CA PRO A 559 -22.38 0.52 18.22
C PRO A 559 -21.84 0.74 16.80
N ALA A 560 -22.62 0.45 15.76
CA ALA A 560 -22.26 0.74 14.37
C ALA A 560 -22.13 2.25 14.10
N ALA A 561 -23.03 3.07 14.66
CA ALA A 561 -22.96 4.54 14.58
C ALA A 561 -21.74 5.07 15.34
N GLN A 562 -21.43 4.51 16.51
CA GLN A 562 -20.23 4.88 17.28
C GLN A 562 -18.95 4.60 16.47
N ILE A 563 -18.84 3.42 15.87
CA ILE A 563 -17.69 3.04 15.02
C ILE A 563 -17.61 3.98 13.81
N ALA A 564 -18.70 4.17 13.07
CA ALA A 564 -18.74 5.03 11.89
C ALA A 564 -18.36 6.49 12.22
N ALA A 565 -18.77 7.02 13.37
CA ALA A 565 -18.36 8.35 13.84
C ALA A 565 -16.85 8.40 14.17
N ALA A 566 -16.33 7.41 14.89
CA ALA A 566 -14.92 7.35 15.23
C ALA A 566 -14.02 7.19 13.99
N GLU A 567 -14.38 6.30 13.06
CA GLU A 567 -13.67 6.10 11.79
C GLU A 567 -13.78 7.30 10.85
N THR A 568 -14.90 8.03 10.89
CA THR A 568 -15.04 9.30 10.18
C THR A 568 -14.07 10.33 10.73
N ILE A 569 -13.97 10.50 12.05
CA ILE A 569 -13.01 11.44 12.66
C ILE A 569 -11.55 11.04 12.33
N VAL A 570 -11.21 9.74 12.31
CA VAL A 570 -9.89 9.27 11.84
C VAL A 570 -9.65 9.63 10.37
N SER A 571 -10.69 9.57 9.52
CA SER A 571 -10.62 9.86 8.09
C SER A 571 -10.50 11.37 7.79
N LEU A 572 -11.06 12.24 8.64
CA LEU A 572 -11.07 13.69 8.45
C LEU A 572 -9.65 14.32 8.43
N GLN A 573 -8.61 13.66 8.96
CA GLN A 573 -7.21 14.07 8.76
C GLN A 573 -6.84 14.18 7.27
N GLY A 574 -7.55 13.48 6.37
CA GLY A 574 -7.46 13.70 4.92
C GLY A 574 -6.20 13.11 4.26
N ARG A 575 -5.50 12.20 4.94
CA ARG A 575 -4.30 11.49 4.45
C ARG A 575 -4.64 10.02 4.16
N PHE A 576 -4.55 9.60 2.90
CA PHE A 576 -4.95 8.25 2.46
C PHE A 576 -3.88 7.56 1.60
N THR A 577 -3.90 6.22 1.62
CA THR A 577 -3.22 5.34 0.66
C THR A 577 -3.82 5.47 -0.74
N VAL A 578 -3.16 4.94 -1.78
CA VAL A 578 -3.76 4.77 -3.12
C VAL A 578 -5.03 3.90 -3.06
N SER A 579 -5.16 3.03 -2.05
CA SER A 579 -6.37 2.23 -1.81
C SER A 579 -7.48 2.96 -1.03
N GLY A 580 -7.30 4.22 -0.64
CA GLY A 580 -8.25 5.02 0.15
C GLY A 580 -8.34 4.66 1.64
N LYS A 581 -7.52 3.73 2.12
CA LYS A 581 -7.34 3.50 3.57
C LYS A 581 -6.63 4.69 4.20
N SER A 582 -7.10 5.13 5.36
CA SER A 582 -6.48 6.18 6.15
C SER A 582 -5.03 5.85 6.53
N LEU A 583 -4.14 6.84 6.43
CA LEU A 583 -2.76 6.78 6.90
C LEU A 583 -2.58 7.30 8.33
N THR A 584 -3.63 7.82 8.99
CA THR A 584 -3.57 8.57 10.26
C THR A 584 -2.71 7.89 11.32
N ARG A 585 -2.94 6.60 11.62
CA ARG A 585 -2.13 5.86 12.61
C ARG A 585 -0.64 5.80 12.23
N SER A 586 -0.33 5.48 10.97
CA SER A 586 1.05 5.33 10.49
C SER A 586 1.79 6.67 10.38
N PHE A 587 1.06 7.76 10.07
CA PHE A 587 1.61 9.11 10.02
C PHE A 587 1.92 9.64 11.44
N LEU A 588 1.04 9.39 12.42
CA LEU A 588 1.34 9.71 13.82
C LEU A 588 2.56 8.93 14.33
N LEU A 589 2.71 7.65 13.97
CA LEU A 589 3.92 6.88 14.28
C LEU A 589 5.19 7.47 13.61
N LYS A 590 5.11 7.96 12.37
CA LYS A 590 6.17 8.74 11.70
C LYS A 590 6.53 10.01 12.50
N GLN A 591 5.54 10.79 12.94
CA GLN A 591 5.74 12.01 13.75
C GLN A 591 6.37 11.70 15.13
N ALA A 592 6.09 10.53 15.70
CA ALA A 592 6.73 10.06 16.94
C ALA A 592 8.13 9.43 16.73
N GLY A 593 8.70 9.53 15.52
CA GLY A 593 10.02 8.98 15.17
C GLY A 593 10.02 7.48 14.86
N PHE A 594 8.89 6.79 14.95
CA PHE A 594 8.75 5.35 14.67
C PHE A 594 8.38 5.13 13.18
N GLY A 595 9.22 5.62 12.27
CA GLY A 595 8.89 5.71 10.84
C GLY A 595 8.81 4.38 10.06
N LYS A 596 9.10 3.23 10.68
CA LYS A 596 9.18 1.92 9.98
C LYS A 596 7.84 1.47 9.36
N PRO A 597 6.68 1.50 10.04
CA PRO A 597 5.41 1.05 9.45
C PRO A 597 4.99 1.91 8.25
N TYR A 598 5.10 3.24 8.37
CA TYR A 598 4.84 4.20 7.29
C TYR A 598 5.76 3.98 6.08
N SER A 599 7.07 3.74 6.33
CA SER A 599 8.04 3.47 5.26
C SER A 599 7.75 2.15 4.52
N ASN A 600 7.27 1.13 5.24
CA ASN A 600 6.89 -0.15 4.64
C ASN A 600 5.62 -0.02 3.79
N LEU A 601 4.60 0.70 4.26
CA LEU A 601 3.38 1.02 3.51
C LEU A 601 3.72 1.76 2.20
N MET A 602 4.46 2.87 2.29
CA MET A 602 4.85 3.65 1.10
C MET A 602 5.68 2.83 0.10
N ARG A 603 6.57 1.94 0.57
CA ARG A 603 7.36 1.05 -0.30
C ARG A 603 6.50 -0.03 -0.99
N MET A 604 5.40 -0.46 -0.37
CA MET A 604 4.43 -1.37 -1.00
C MET A 604 3.55 -0.69 -2.06
N GLU A 605 3.41 0.64 -2.00
CA GLU A 605 2.56 1.39 -2.94
C GLU A 605 3.32 2.06 -4.10
N GLN A 606 4.64 2.31 -3.98
CA GLN A 606 5.47 2.91 -5.04
C GLN A 606 6.82 2.21 -5.23
N PRO A 607 6.91 1.18 -6.11
CA PRO A 607 8.16 0.47 -6.43
C PRO A 607 9.01 1.24 -7.46
N GLY A 608 9.68 2.30 -7.00
CA GLY A 608 10.60 3.13 -7.80
C GLY A 608 10.22 4.61 -7.77
N LYS A 609 11.22 5.49 -7.72
CA LYS A 609 11.05 6.96 -7.76
C LYS A 609 12.09 7.61 -8.66
N LEU A 610 11.70 8.70 -9.31
CA LEU A 610 12.57 9.52 -10.17
C LEU A 610 12.81 10.93 -9.58
N PRO A 611 13.88 11.65 -9.99
CA PRO A 611 14.31 12.88 -9.31
C PRO A 611 13.29 14.03 -9.30
N GLY A 612 12.37 14.10 -10.26
CA GLY A 612 11.38 15.17 -10.36
C GLY A 612 10.26 15.11 -9.32
N GLU A 613 9.98 13.94 -8.74
CA GLU A 613 8.87 13.76 -7.79
C GLU A 613 9.08 14.52 -6.46
N VAL A 614 10.29 14.98 -6.17
CA VAL A 614 10.65 15.53 -4.84
C VAL A 614 9.92 16.85 -4.56
N GLU A 615 9.74 17.71 -5.56
CA GLU A 615 9.03 18.98 -5.38
C GLU A 615 7.51 18.77 -5.27
N GLU A 616 6.91 17.91 -6.10
CA GLU A 616 5.49 17.55 -5.98
C GLU A 616 5.15 16.95 -4.60
N ASN A 617 6.00 16.06 -4.08
CA ASN A 617 5.81 15.49 -2.73
C ASN A 617 5.88 16.56 -1.61
N LEU A 618 6.63 17.66 -1.81
CA LEU A 618 6.71 18.76 -0.86
C LEU A 618 5.51 19.72 -0.92
N GLU A 619 4.80 19.79 -2.06
CA GLU A 619 3.55 20.55 -2.18
C GLU A 619 2.35 19.76 -1.63
N GLU A 620 2.25 18.47 -1.94
CA GLU A 620 1.21 17.59 -1.38
C GLU A 620 1.32 17.48 0.16
N GLU A 621 2.53 17.38 0.73
CA GLU A 621 2.71 17.33 2.19
C GLU A 621 2.30 18.67 2.84
N ARG A 622 2.63 19.82 2.24
CA ARG A 622 2.20 21.16 2.71
C ARG A 622 0.68 21.33 2.64
N ALA A 623 0.04 20.89 1.56
CA ALA A 623 -1.41 20.89 1.43
C ALA A 623 -2.06 20.02 2.51
N ALA A 624 -1.50 18.84 2.78
CA ALA A 624 -1.99 17.93 3.81
C ALA A 624 -1.81 18.49 5.23
N GLU A 625 -0.69 19.14 5.55
CA GLU A 625 -0.48 19.83 6.84
C GLU A 625 -1.47 20.98 7.07
N GLU A 626 -1.76 21.80 6.06
CA GLU A 626 -2.71 22.92 6.21
C GLU A 626 -4.18 22.45 6.21
N TRP A 627 -4.51 21.35 5.52
CA TRP A 627 -5.80 20.68 5.70
C TRP A 627 -5.96 20.12 7.11
N GLU A 628 -4.96 19.35 7.57
CA GLU A 628 -4.92 18.75 8.90
C GLU A 628 -5.05 19.80 10.01
N ARG A 629 -4.39 20.97 9.85
CA ARG A 629 -4.53 22.13 10.73
C ARG A 629 -5.94 22.71 10.73
N ARG A 630 -6.53 22.99 9.56
CA ARG A 630 -7.90 23.53 9.44
C ARG A 630 -8.94 22.61 10.06
N MET A 631 -8.86 21.31 9.76
CA MET A 631 -9.78 20.30 10.27
C MET A 631 -9.63 20.10 11.78
N ALA A 632 -8.40 19.95 12.29
CA ALA A 632 -8.18 19.79 13.73
C ALA A 632 -8.66 21.03 14.49
N PHE A 633 -8.39 22.25 14.00
CA PHE A 633 -8.88 23.48 14.61
C PHE A 633 -10.42 23.52 14.67
N ALA A 634 -11.11 23.15 13.59
CA ALA A 634 -12.57 23.07 13.56
C ALA A 634 -13.14 22.06 14.57
N LEU A 635 -12.56 20.86 14.63
CA LEU A 635 -12.99 19.79 15.53
C LEU A 635 -12.76 20.11 17.01
N VAL A 636 -11.61 20.68 17.38
CA VAL A 636 -11.30 20.96 18.80
C VAL A 636 -11.95 22.24 19.33
N SER A 637 -12.30 23.19 18.47
CA SER A 637 -12.86 24.49 18.90
C SER A 637 -14.36 24.47 19.22
N TYR A 638 -15.07 23.39 18.86
CA TYR A 638 -16.48 23.22 19.18
C TYR A 638 -16.69 22.91 20.67
N ASP A 639 -17.60 23.68 21.29
CA ASP A 639 -18.12 23.53 22.65
C ASP A 639 -17.11 23.05 23.69
N PHE A 640 -15.95 23.72 23.69
CA PHE A 640 -14.89 23.62 24.69
C PHE A 640 -14.45 22.18 25.06
N GLY A 641 -14.55 21.24 24.11
CA GLY A 641 -14.05 19.88 24.27
C GLY A 641 -15.09 18.77 24.47
N LEU A 642 -16.39 19.00 24.20
CA LEU A 642 -17.41 17.91 24.17
C LEU A 642 -16.99 16.71 23.29
N LEU A 643 -16.20 16.95 22.24
CA LEU A 643 -15.61 15.92 21.39
C LEU A 643 -14.59 15.03 22.15
N PHE A 644 -13.79 15.61 23.05
CA PHE A 644 -12.80 14.87 23.83
C PHE A 644 -13.44 13.98 24.88
N GLU A 645 -14.54 14.42 25.49
CA GLU A 645 -15.35 13.56 26.37
C GLU A 645 -15.88 12.33 25.62
N ALA A 646 -16.48 12.53 24.44
CA ALA A 646 -17.05 11.47 23.62
C ALA A 646 -15.99 10.47 23.12
N LEU A 647 -14.84 10.99 22.66
CA LEU A 647 -13.69 10.15 22.29
C LEU A 647 -13.10 9.41 23.50
N ALA A 648 -13.06 10.02 24.69
CA ALA A 648 -12.61 9.36 25.91
C ALA A 648 -13.60 8.31 26.43
N GLU A 649 -14.89 8.44 26.15
CA GLU A 649 -15.90 7.41 26.39
C GLU A 649 -15.72 6.22 25.42
N GLY A 650 -15.61 6.49 24.12
CA GLY A 650 -15.31 5.46 23.11
C GLY A 650 -13.98 4.72 23.38
N LEU A 651 -12.96 5.42 23.89
CA LEU A 651 -11.69 4.83 24.34
C LEU A 651 -11.83 3.88 25.55
N ARG A 652 -12.91 4.00 26.33
CA ARG A 652 -13.26 3.06 27.43
C ARG A 652 -14.17 1.92 26.97
N SER A 653 -14.65 1.93 25.73
CA SER A 653 -15.53 0.89 25.18
C SER A 653 -14.87 -0.49 25.15
N ARG A 654 -15.70 -1.54 25.14
CA ARG A 654 -15.28 -2.94 24.97
C ARG A 654 -15.10 -3.33 23.50
N CYS A 655 -15.70 -2.58 22.56
CA CYS A 655 -15.48 -2.77 21.13
C CYS A 655 -14.04 -2.36 20.75
N THR A 656 -13.33 -3.25 20.07
CA THR A 656 -11.92 -3.09 19.68
C THR A 656 -11.73 -2.05 18.60
N GLU A 657 -12.64 -2.02 17.64
CA GLU A 657 -12.70 -1.11 16.50
C GLU A 657 -12.91 0.33 16.98
N LEU A 658 -14.00 0.56 17.74
CA LEU A 658 -14.33 1.84 18.35
C LEU A 658 -13.21 2.36 19.26
N ARG A 659 -12.64 1.49 20.11
CA ARG A 659 -11.52 1.86 20.98
C ARG A 659 -10.30 2.31 20.18
N SER A 660 -9.95 1.58 19.11
CA SER A 660 -8.80 1.87 18.26
C SER A 660 -8.99 3.17 17.48
N ALA A 661 -10.17 3.37 16.87
CA ALA A 661 -10.50 4.60 16.16
C ALA A 661 -10.53 5.83 17.11
N CYS A 662 -11.16 5.71 18.28
CA CYS A 662 -11.15 6.78 19.30
C CYS A 662 -9.73 7.07 19.83
N PHE A 663 -8.88 6.04 20.00
CA PHE A 663 -7.49 6.22 20.42
C PHE A 663 -6.67 7.00 19.39
N VAL A 664 -6.80 6.65 18.10
CA VAL A 664 -6.11 7.34 17.00
C VAL A 664 -6.61 8.78 16.86
N SER A 665 -7.92 9.01 16.89
CA SER A 665 -8.52 10.35 16.86
C SER A 665 -8.12 11.21 18.06
N ALA A 666 -8.12 10.66 19.28
CA ALA A 666 -7.66 11.35 20.47
C ALA A 666 -6.17 11.70 20.37
N THR A 667 -5.32 10.76 19.95
CA THR A 667 -3.88 10.99 19.76
C THR A 667 -3.62 12.09 18.73
N TRP A 668 -4.33 12.07 17.62
CA TRP A 668 -4.25 13.10 16.58
C TRP A 668 -4.60 14.48 17.11
N LEU A 669 -5.80 14.65 17.67
CA LEU A 669 -6.27 15.98 18.10
C LEU A 669 -5.44 16.51 19.28
N VAL A 670 -5.03 15.66 20.23
CA VAL A 670 -4.13 16.05 21.33
C VAL A 670 -2.74 16.43 20.82
N HIS A 671 -2.21 15.77 19.79
CA HIS A 671 -0.97 16.19 19.13
C HIS A 671 -1.12 17.59 18.50
N MET A 672 -2.23 17.84 17.80
CA MET A 672 -2.51 19.13 17.15
C MET A 672 -2.66 20.29 18.15
N LEU A 673 -3.10 20.06 19.39
CA LEU A 673 -3.12 21.09 20.46
C LEU A 673 -1.72 21.55 20.92
N GLY A 674 -0.65 20.89 20.45
CA GLY A 674 0.74 21.35 20.58
C GLY A 674 1.26 22.17 19.39
N ILE A 675 0.43 22.38 18.36
CA ILE A 675 0.74 23.08 17.10
C ILE A 675 -0.22 24.26 16.88
N LEU A 676 -1.49 24.10 17.26
CA LEU A 676 -2.54 25.12 17.19
C LEU A 676 -2.33 26.22 18.25
N PRO A 677 -2.86 27.44 18.02
CA PRO A 677 -2.89 28.51 19.03
C PRO A 677 -3.60 28.04 20.32
N ASP A 678 -3.12 28.51 21.47
CA ASP A 678 -3.72 28.13 22.74
C ASP A 678 -5.03 28.90 23.01
N THR A 679 -6.12 28.14 23.10
CA THR A 679 -7.48 28.60 23.39
C THR A 679 -7.97 28.14 24.77
N GLY A 680 -7.09 27.59 25.62
CA GLY A 680 -7.42 26.95 26.90
C GLY A 680 -7.95 25.50 26.77
N ILE A 681 -8.29 25.09 25.55
CA ILE A 681 -8.86 23.78 25.21
C ILE A 681 -7.90 22.61 25.54
N ARG A 682 -6.59 22.88 25.67
CA ARG A 682 -5.60 21.88 26.15
C ARG A 682 -5.89 21.36 27.55
N SER A 683 -6.51 22.16 28.43
CA SER A 683 -6.92 21.71 29.76
C SER A 683 -8.11 20.76 29.73
N ALA A 684 -9.08 20.97 28.84
CA ALA A 684 -10.18 20.01 28.62
C ALA A 684 -9.63 18.66 28.13
N ALA A 685 -8.76 18.69 27.11
CA ALA A 685 -8.07 17.50 26.61
C ALA A 685 -7.27 16.75 27.70
N ARG A 686 -6.56 17.48 28.57
CA ARG A 686 -5.80 16.91 29.71
C ARG A 686 -6.72 16.16 30.67
N VAL A 687 -7.84 16.76 31.07
CA VAL A 687 -8.83 16.15 31.98
C VAL A 687 -9.43 14.87 31.35
N CYS A 688 -9.75 14.89 30.05
CA CYS A 688 -10.32 13.73 29.36
C CYS A 688 -9.32 12.56 29.21
N PHE A 689 -8.07 12.84 28.82
CA PHE A 689 -7.16 11.82 28.30
C PHE A 689 -5.91 11.52 29.14
N LEU A 690 -5.38 12.44 29.96
CA LEU A 690 -4.04 12.28 30.55
C LEU A 690 -3.88 10.92 31.27
N LYS A 691 -4.84 10.57 32.14
CA LYS A 691 -4.83 9.30 32.86
C LYS A 691 -4.94 8.08 31.92
N LEU A 692 -5.80 8.14 30.91
CA LEU A 692 -5.98 7.03 29.95
C LEU A 692 -4.73 6.78 29.12
N LEU A 693 -4.04 7.85 28.69
CA LEU A 693 -2.81 7.74 27.90
C LEU A 693 -1.66 7.18 28.72
N ILE A 694 -1.53 7.56 30.01
CA ILE A 694 -0.57 6.95 30.95
C ILE A 694 -0.87 5.45 31.13
N GLU A 695 -2.15 5.10 31.33
CA GLU A 695 -2.59 3.71 31.50
C GLU A 695 -2.28 2.87 30.25
N ILE A 696 -2.58 3.35 29.05
CA ILE A 696 -2.23 2.66 27.79
C ILE A 696 -0.71 2.57 27.60
N PHE A 697 0.04 3.64 27.90
CA PHE A 697 1.50 3.68 27.74
C PHE A 697 2.22 2.65 28.64
N THR A 698 1.74 2.49 29.88
CA THR A 698 2.35 1.59 30.87
C THR A 698 1.83 0.15 30.80
N SER A 699 0.61 -0.09 30.29
CA SER A 699 0.00 -1.42 30.26
C SER A 699 0.01 -2.14 28.90
N SER A 700 0.13 -1.43 27.78
CA SER A 700 0.06 -2.08 26.45
C SER A 700 1.33 -2.88 26.14
N GLU A 701 1.19 -4.07 25.57
CA GLU A 701 2.32 -4.82 25.01
C GLU A 701 2.69 -4.36 23.59
N ASP A 702 1.79 -3.64 22.89
CA ASP A 702 2.05 -3.10 21.56
C ASP A 702 2.91 -1.83 21.62
N VAL A 703 4.09 -1.91 21.00
CA VAL A 703 5.05 -0.82 20.85
C VAL A 703 4.43 0.36 20.10
N GLU A 704 3.60 0.13 19.08
CA GLU A 704 2.93 1.23 18.35
C GLU A 704 1.96 1.98 19.27
N ASN A 705 1.12 1.27 20.04
CA ASN A 705 0.22 1.90 21.01
C ASN A 705 0.97 2.68 22.09
N LYS A 706 2.12 2.18 22.60
CA LYS A 706 2.96 2.98 23.50
C LYS A 706 3.46 4.26 22.81
N VAL A 707 3.97 4.16 21.59
CA VAL A 707 4.50 5.31 20.83
C VAL A 707 3.40 6.34 20.51
N LEU A 708 2.18 5.90 20.22
CA LEU A 708 1.02 6.80 19.99
C LEU A 708 0.57 7.50 21.28
N SER A 709 0.45 6.77 22.40
CA SER A 709 0.17 7.40 23.70
C SER A 709 1.23 8.42 24.07
N LEU A 710 2.50 8.11 23.80
CA LEU A 710 3.62 9.01 24.03
C LEU A 710 3.56 10.29 23.18
N LEU A 711 3.11 10.19 21.92
CA LEU A 711 2.91 11.37 21.05
C LEU A 711 1.87 12.33 21.62
N ALA A 712 0.78 11.81 22.18
CA ALA A 712 -0.24 12.60 22.85
C ALA A 712 0.26 13.18 24.20
N LEU A 713 0.96 12.37 25.01
CA LEU A 713 1.56 12.82 26.27
C LEU A 713 2.58 13.95 26.08
N ASN A 714 3.29 14.01 24.94
CA ASN A 714 4.19 15.10 24.59
C ASN A 714 3.52 16.48 24.66
N SER A 715 2.25 16.59 24.23
CA SER A 715 1.50 17.85 24.27
C SER A 715 1.20 18.32 25.70
N PHE A 716 1.09 17.40 26.66
CA PHE A 716 0.92 17.72 28.08
C PHE A 716 2.26 17.91 28.82
N ILE A 717 3.35 17.29 28.35
CA ILE A 717 4.71 17.46 28.91
C ILE A 717 5.28 18.86 28.60
N LYS A 718 4.87 19.47 27.49
CA LYS A 718 5.19 20.86 27.12
C LYS A 718 4.39 21.90 27.94
N ASP A 719 3.38 21.47 28.67
CA ASP A 719 2.50 22.32 29.47
C ASP A 719 2.88 22.25 30.96
N PRO A 720 3.03 23.37 31.69
CA PRO A 720 3.46 23.35 33.09
C PRO A 720 2.49 22.59 34.01
N GLU A 721 1.18 22.66 33.76
CA GLU A 721 0.18 21.98 34.58
C GLU A 721 0.08 20.49 34.20
N GLY A 722 0.15 20.17 32.90
CA GLY A 722 0.24 18.79 32.41
C GLY A 722 1.48 18.05 32.94
N LEU A 723 2.63 18.72 33.03
CA LEU A 723 3.85 18.18 33.61
C LEU A 723 3.73 17.97 35.13
N HIS A 724 3.08 18.90 35.84
CA HIS A 724 2.77 18.74 37.27
C HIS A 724 1.92 17.47 37.50
N ASP A 725 0.83 17.29 36.76
CA ASP A 725 -0.08 16.16 36.95
C ASP A 725 0.59 14.81 36.60
N LEU A 726 1.46 14.81 35.57
CA LEU A 726 2.28 13.66 35.17
C LEU A 726 3.27 13.23 36.26
N THR A 727 3.69 14.13 37.15
CA THR A 727 4.73 13.88 38.16
C THR A 727 4.38 12.71 39.08
N SER A 728 3.09 12.47 39.33
CA SER A 728 2.60 11.33 40.12
C SER A 728 2.91 9.95 39.50
N SER A 729 2.93 9.86 38.16
CA SER A 729 3.15 8.61 37.39
C SER A 729 4.53 8.53 36.74
N MET A 730 5.36 9.57 36.93
CA MET A 730 6.71 9.74 36.39
C MET A 730 7.62 8.51 36.56
N LYS A 731 7.49 7.79 37.68
CA LYS A 731 8.34 6.63 38.01
C LYS A 731 8.14 5.47 37.03
N ASP A 732 6.88 5.17 36.72
CA ASP A 732 6.51 4.00 35.93
C ASP A 732 6.76 4.30 34.44
N ILE A 733 6.31 5.48 33.99
CA ILE A 733 6.59 6.03 32.64
C ILE A 733 8.10 5.99 32.31
N LYS A 734 8.98 6.27 33.28
CA LYS A 734 10.44 6.24 33.09
C LYS A 734 11.01 4.86 32.80
N LYS A 735 10.33 3.76 33.14
CA LYS A 735 10.74 2.41 32.71
C LYS A 735 10.54 2.25 31.21
N ASP A 736 9.30 2.45 30.74
CA ASP A 736 8.92 2.23 29.35
C ASP A 736 9.63 3.21 28.39
N LEU A 737 9.88 4.46 28.80
CA LEU A 737 10.73 5.39 28.03
C LEU A 737 12.16 4.88 27.79
N ARG A 738 12.77 4.23 28.79
CA ARG A 738 14.15 3.66 28.68
C ARG A 738 14.21 2.46 27.75
N GLU A 739 13.11 1.72 27.61
CA GLU A 739 12.93 0.64 26.63
C GLU A 739 12.69 1.20 25.22
N LEU A 740 11.82 2.21 25.08
CA LEU A 740 11.40 2.78 23.80
C LEU A 740 12.42 3.72 23.13
N ARG A 741 13.36 4.34 23.87
CA ARG A 741 14.36 5.28 23.32
C ARG A 741 15.22 4.73 22.17
N LYS A 742 15.32 3.40 22.01
CA LYS A 742 16.01 2.73 20.89
C LYS A 742 15.16 2.62 19.61
N SER A 743 13.88 2.97 19.66
CA SER A 743 12.89 2.78 18.59
C SER A 743 12.09 4.04 18.24
N SER A 744 12.00 4.99 19.17
CA SER A 744 11.37 6.30 18.98
C SER A 744 12.31 7.39 19.47
N SER A 745 12.65 8.34 18.59
CA SER A 745 13.40 9.55 18.96
C SER A 745 12.62 10.44 19.93
N LEU A 746 11.28 10.43 19.85
CA LEU A 746 10.42 11.15 20.78
C LEU A 746 10.54 10.60 22.22
N ALA A 747 10.72 9.29 22.40
CA ALA A 747 10.97 8.70 23.72
C ALA A 747 12.31 9.16 24.32
N PHE A 748 13.33 9.40 23.50
CA PHE A 748 14.60 9.98 23.94
C PHE A 748 14.44 11.45 24.36
N GLU A 749 13.83 12.30 23.52
CA GLU A 749 13.64 13.72 23.85
C GLU A 749 12.73 13.94 25.05
N ILE A 750 11.66 13.15 25.20
CA ILE A 750 10.82 13.19 26.41
C ILE A 750 11.59 12.75 27.66
N LEU A 751 12.38 11.67 27.58
CA LEU A 751 13.21 11.23 28.71
C LEU A 751 14.22 12.32 29.13
N LYS A 752 14.75 13.07 28.16
CA LYS A 752 15.65 14.23 28.35
C LYS A 752 14.94 15.43 29.01
N VAL A 753 13.74 15.81 28.56
CA VAL A 753 12.90 16.84 29.23
C VAL A 753 12.56 16.44 30.67
N LEU A 754 12.05 15.21 30.88
CA LEU A 754 11.68 14.67 32.19
C LEU A 754 12.88 14.40 33.13
N SER A 755 14.11 14.59 32.64
CA SER A 755 15.35 14.51 33.42
C SER A 755 16.00 15.88 33.67
N ALA A 756 15.56 16.93 32.97
CA ALA A 756 16.06 18.30 33.18
C ALA A 756 15.41 19.01 34.38
N GLY A 757 14.19 18.61 34.77
CA GLY A 757 13.41 19.24 35.85
C GLY A 757 13.75 18.81 37.29
N HIS A 758 14.71 17.91 37.49
CA HIS A 758 15.12 17.42 38.81
C HIS A 758 16.63 17.10 38.85
N ASP A 759 17.19 16.98 40.07
CA ASP A 759 18.58 16.61 40.32
C ASP A 759 18.88 15.12 40.05
N PHE A 760 18.68 14.67 38.81
CA PHE A 760 19.23 13.41 38.35
C PHE A 760 20.74 13.54 38.07
N SER A 761 21.48 12.50 38.49
CA SER A 761 22.83 12.23 37.99
C SER A 761 22.73 11.99 36.50
N THR A 762 23.39 12.81 35.68
CA THR A 762 23.30 12.68 34.22
C THR A 762 23.96 11.40 33.70
N ALA A 763 24.81 10.76 34.51
CA ALA A 763 25.34 9.42 34.27
C ALA A 763 24.27 8.30 34.30
N GLU A 764 23.06 8.51 34.86
CA GLU A 764 21.96 7.52 34.77
C GLU A 764 21.13 7.61 33.48
N LEU A 765 21.32 8.65 32.68
CA LEU A 765 20.62 8.85 31.41
C LEU A 765 21.31 8.07 30.27
N TRP A 766 22.64 8.11 30.27
CA TRP A 766 23.48 7.53 29.23
C TRP A 766 23.84 6.09 29.57
N THR A 767 23.89 5.25 28.55
CA THR A 767 24.44 3.89 28.64
C THR A 767 25.23 3.67 27.36
N HIS A 768 26.55 3.76 27.42
CA HIS A 768 27.37 3.36 26.29
C HIS A 768 27.26 1.84 26.08
N ASN A 769 27.56 1.38 24.87
CA ASN A 769 27.82 -0.01 24.59
C ASN A 769 28.85 -0.05 23.46
N GLU A 770 30.00 -0.67 23.70
CA GLU A 770 31.01 -0.87 22.66
C GLU A 770 30.40 -1.71 21.52
N LEU A 771 30.46 -1.18 20.29
CA LEU A 771 29.83 -1.81 19.13
C LEU A 771 30.79 -2.78 18.44
N VAL A 772 31.98 -2.28 18.06
CA VAL A 772 33.01 -3.02 17.32
C VAL A 772 34.38 -2.43 17.67
N GLN A 773 35.40 -3.27 17.74
CA GLN A 773 36.80 -2.84 17.72
C GLN A 773 37.48 -3.48 16.49
N VAL A 774 38.30 -2.72 15.77
CA VAL A 774 39.04 -3.18 14.58
C VAL A 774 40.50 -2.77 14.70
N ASP A 775 41.42 -3.72 14.47
CA ASP A 775 42.85 -3.48 14.39
C ASP A 775 43.28 -3.24 12.94
N CYS A 776 43.84 -2.06 12.64
CA CYS A 776 44.48 -1.70 11.37
C CYS A 776 45.97 -1.35 11.57
N SER A 777 46.62 -1.88 12.61
CA SER A 777 48.03 -1.60 12.97
C SER A 777 49.04 -1.82 11.84
N GLU A 778 48.71 -2.66 10.85
CA GLU A 778 49.49 -2.84 9.61
C GLU A 778 49.69 -1.54 8.79
N ASN A 779 48.75 -0.59 8.88
CA ASN A 779 48.82 0.73 8.23
C ASN A 779 49.37 1.84 9.18
N GLY A 780 49.71 1.48 10.43
CA GLY A 780 50.26 2.38 11.45
C GLY A 780 49.21 3.23 12.17
N GLU A 781 49.54 4.47 12.53
CA GLU A 781 48.64 5.34 13.33
C GLU A 781 47.39 5.76 12.54
N VAL A 782 46.20 5.72 13.16
CA VAL A 782 44.99 6.34 12.60
C VAL A 782 45.01 7.84 12.91
N LEU A 783 45.30 8.66 11.91
CA LEU A 783 45.56 10.09 12.09
C LEU A 783 44.29 10.94 11.92
N SER A 784 43.32 10.48 11.14
CA SER A 784 42.05 11.17 10.94
C SER A 784 40.91 10.19 10.69
N ILE A 785 39.71 10.52 11.18
CA ILE A 785 38.46 9.81 10.88
C ILE A 785 37.41 10.83 10.46
N ALA A 786 36.55 10.45 9.51
CA ALA A 786 35.32 11.16 9.17
C ALA A 786 34.14 10.16 9.10
N PHE A 787 32.95 10.60 9.50
CA PHE A 787 31.70 9.82 9.40
C PHE A 787 30.74 10.55 8.47
N TYR A 788 30.22 9.88 7.44
CA TYR A 788 29.25 10.45 6.49
C TYR A 788 28.47 9.34 5.76
N ASN A 789 27.17 9.54 5.52
CA ASN A 789 26.26 8.62 4.81
C ASN A 789 26.41 7.13 5.22
N ASP A 790 26.23 6.84 6.52
CA ASP A 790 26.41 5.49 7.13
C ASP A 790 27.80 4.85 6.90
N LYS A 791 28.82 5.64 6.54
CA LYS A 791 30.20 5.18 6.33
C LYS A 791 31.21 5.86 7.25
N ILE A 792 32.23 5.10 7.61
CA ILE A 792 33.41 5.55 8.34
C ILE A 792 34.60 5.56 7.38
N PHE A 793 35.28 6.70 7.30
CA PHE A 793 36.51 6.88 6.53
C PHE A 793 37.66 7.06 7.52
N SER A 794 38.71 6.24 7.44
CA SER A 794 39.91 6.36 8.29
C SER A 794 41.16 6.58 7.45
N GLY A 795 41.95 7.59 7.81
CA GLY A 795 43.21 7.97 7.17
C GLY A 795 44.41 7.59 8.03
N HIS A 796 45.36 6.89 7.41
CA HIS A 796 46.44 6.16 8.11
C HIS A 796 47.83 6.74 7.83
N SER A 797 48.76 6.48 8.73
CA SER A 797 50.13 7.00 8.67
C SER A 797 50.98 6.49 7.49
N ASP A 798 50.62 5.35 6.91
CA ASP A 798 51.29 4.74 5.75
C ASP A 798 50.87 5.34 4.39
N GLY A 799 49.85 6.20 4.37
CA GLY A 799 49.22 6.76 3.16
C GLY A 799 47.89 6.11 2.74
N THR A 800 47.39 5.16 3.52
CA THR A 800 46.15 4.43 3.22
C THR A 800 44.91 5.18 3.73
N ILE A 801 43.80 5.04 3.01
CA ILE A 801 42.44 5.35 3.43
C ILE A 801 41.64 4.04 3.42
N LYS A 802 41.01 3.67 4.55
CA LYS A 802 40.04 2.56 4.61
C LYS A 802 38.61 3.09 4.73
N VAL A 803 37.67 2.45 4.04
CA VAL A 803 36.25 2.82 4.00
C VAL A 803 35.42 1.67 4.56
N TRP A 804 34.61 1.95 5.59
CA TRP A 804 33.82 0.96 6.30
C TRP A 804 32.32 1.29 6.25
N THR A 805 31.48 0.25 6.29
CA THR A 805 30.03 0.34 6.55
C THR A 805 29.65 -0.65 7.65
N GLY A 806 28.58 -0.40 8.38
CA GLY A 806 28.12 -1.33 9.43
C GLY A 806 26.85 -0.85 10.13
N LYS A 807 26.13 -1.80 10.74
CA LYS A 807 24.96 -1.53 11.58
C LYS A 807 24.96 -2.49 12.76
N GLY A 808 24.92 -1.94 13.98
CA GLY A 808 25.11 -2.72 15.21
C GLY A 808 26.57 -3.15 15.40
N SER A 809 26.79 -4.39 15.82
CA SER A 809 28.10 -4.91 16.25
C SER A 809 28.92 -5.56 15.12
N ILE A 810 28.84 -5.04 13.88
CA ILE A 810 29.65 -5.52 12.74
C ILE A 810 30.04 -4.33 11.87
N LEU A 811 31.35 -4.18 11.61
CA LEU A 811 31.91 -3.30 10.57
C LEU A 811 32.44 -4.17 9.42
N HIS A 812 32.12 -3.76 8.20
CA HIS A 812 32.61 -4.36 6.95
C HIS A 812 33.52 -3.37 6.23
N LEU A 813 34.74 -3.81 5.90
CA LEU A 813 35.64 -3.07 5.02
C LEU A 813 35.05 -3.11 3.60
N ILE A 814 34.67 -1.94 3.08
CA ILE A 814 34.22 -1.78 1.69
C ILE A 814 35.43 -1.71 0.76
N GLN A 815 36.42 -0.90 1.14
CA GLN A 815 37.53 -0.54 0.26
C GLN A 815 38.75 -0.09 1.06
N GLU A 816 39.93 -0.45 0.58
CA GLU A 816 41.23 0.04 1.05
C GLU A 816 41.97 0.69 -0.13
N ILE A 817 42.47 1.91 0.08
CA ILE A 817 42.96 2.78 -0.99
C ILE A 817 44.28 3.42 -0.56
N ARG A 818 45.35 3.21 -1.33
CA ARG A 818 46.68 3.75 -1.03
C ARG A 818 47.23 4.57 -2.20
N GLU A 819 46.51 5.63 -2.55
CA GLU A 819 46.96 6.61 -3.57
C GLU A 819 47.83 7.74 -2.99
N HIS A 820 47.74 8.01 -1.68
CA HIS A 820 48.67 8.91 -1.01
C HIS A 820 49.98 8.18 -0.73
N THR A 821 51.11 8.85 -0.97
CA THR A 821 52.45 8.24 -0.82
C THR A 821 53.01 8.40 0.60
N LYS A 822 52.30 9.10 1.48
CA LYS A 822 52.61 9.31 2.90
C LYS A 822 51.33 9.53 3.70
N ALA A 823 51.43 9.41 5.03
CA ALA A 823 50.45 9.77 6.05
C ALA A 823 49.32 10.72 5.60
N VAL A 824 48.08 10.23 5.66
CA VAL A 824 46.85 11.02 5.48
C VAL A 824 46.50 11.67 6.80
N THR A 825 46.80 12.96 6.96
CA THR A 825 46.73 13.64 8.27
C THR A 825 45.35 14.19 8.60
N SER A 826 44.47 14.31 7.60
CA SER A 826 43.21 15.02 7.73
C SER A 826 42.21 14.54 6.69
N LEU A 827 41.01 14.23 7.13
CA LEU A 827 39.83 13.95 6.31
C LEU A 827 38.74 15.00 6.61
N ALA A 828 38.11 15.53 5.58
CA ALA A 828 37.03 16.52 5.70
C ALA A 828 35.90 16.21 4.70
N VAL A 829 34.65 16.50 5.07
CA VAL A 829 33.46 16.23 4.24
C VAL A 829 32.69 17.52 4.00
N LEU A 830 32.24 17.75 2.77
CA LEU A 830 31.41 18.89 2.40
C LEU A 830 29.98 18.42 2.10
N GLN A 831 29.07 18.59 3.06
CA GLN A 831 27.70 18.01 3.05
C GLN A 831 26.90 18.22 1.74
N PRO A 832 26.82 19.42 1.12
CA PRO A 832 26.01 19.64 -0.10
C PRO A 832 26.67 19.14 -1.41
N GLY A 833 27.71 18.29 -1.36
CA GLY A 833 28.46 17.91 -2.56
C GLY A 833 29.07 16.51 -2.60
N GLU A 834 28.62 15.59 -1.73
CA GLU A 834 28.99 14.15 -1.72
C GLU A 834 30.50 13.85 -1.78
N LYS A 835 31.33 14.79 -1.29
CA LYS A 835 32.78 14.78 -1.45
C LYS A 835 33.51 14.70 -0.12
N LEU A 836 34.42 13.74 -0.06
CA LEU A 836 35.47 13.63 0.95
C LEU A 836 36.74 14.31 0.39
N TYR A 837 37.47 15.00 1.25
CA TYR A 837 38.73 15.67 0.96
C TYR A 837 39.80 15.08 1.90
N SER A 838 40.94 14.68 1.36
CA SER A 838 42.07 14.16 2.15
C SER A 838 43.33 15.00 1.96
N GLY A 839 43.96 15.35 3.08
CA GLY A 839 45.25 16.04 3.12
C GLY A 839 46.38 15.10 3.54
N SER A 840 47.54 15.19 2.89
CA SER A 840 48.69 14.33 3.19
C SER A 840 50.03 15.06 3.31
N LEU A 841 50.93 14.43 4.05
CA LEU A 841 52.36 14.76 4.11
C LEU A 841 53.10 14.55 2.78
N ASP A 842 52.48 13.92 1.78
CA ASP A 842 53.02 13.83 0.41
C ASP A 842 52.93 15.14 -0.37
N ARG A 843 52.25 16.15 0.18
CA ARG A 843 51.94 17.46 -0.42
C ARG A 843 50.83 17.42 -1.48
N THR A 844 49.89 16.49 -1.40
CA THR A 844 48.65 16.55 -2.17
C THR A 844 47.43 16.76 -1.27
N GLU A 845 46.46 17.50 -1.80
CA GLU A 845 45.06 17.43 -1.38
C GLU A 845 44.31 16.63 -2.45
N ARG A 846 43.57 15.59 -2.06
CA ARG A 846 42.76 14.77 -2.97
C ARG A 846 41.28 14.96 -2.67
N VAL A 847 40.48 15.07 -3.73
CA VAL A 847 39.01 15.13 -3.69
C VAL A 847 38.48 13.79 -4.17
N TRP A 848 37.54 13.23 -3.41
CA TRP A 848 36.96 11.91 -3.64
C TRP A 848 35.46 12.00 -3.78
N SER A 849 34.88 11.29 -4.76
CA SER A 849 33.43 11.10 -4.87
C SER A 849 33.00 9.90 -4.02
N VAL A 850 32.03 10.11 -3.13
CA VAL A 850 31.50 9.07 -2.23
C VAL A 850 30.31 8.37 -2.88
N GLY A 851 30.54 7.29 -3.61
CA GLY A 851 29.47 6.46 -4.18
C GLY A 851 28.87 5.46 -3.17
N ASN A 852 27.81 4.76 -3.58
CA ASN A 852 27.13 3.76 -2.73
C ASN A 852 28.07 2.63 -2.25
N GLU A 853 28.95 2.12 -3.12
CA GLU A 853 29.85 0.99 -2.79
C GLU A 853 31.34 1.28 -3.04
N SER A 854 31.71 2.49 -3.45
CA SER A 854 33.12 2.86 -3.65
C SER A 854 33.41 4.33 -3.38
N LEU A 855 34.67 4.61 -3.08
CA LEU A 855 35.28 5.93 -2.99
C LEU A 855 36.28 6.05 -4.14
N THR A 856 36.16 7.10 -4.96
CA THR A 856 36.98 7.29 -6.18
C THR A 856 37.62 8.67 -6.20
N CYS A 857 38.92 8.75 -6.51
CA CYS A 857 39.60 10.04 -6.62
C CYS A 857 39.17 10.74 -7.90
N VAL A 858 38.58 11.93 -7.78
CA VAL A 858 38.08 12.74 -8.90
C VAL A 858 38.93 13.97 -9.19
N GLN A 859 39.74 14.41 -8.23
CA GLN A 859 40.65 15.55 -8.41
C GLN A 859 41.85 15.44 -7.45
N VAL A 860 43.02 15.84 -7.93
CA VAL A 860 44.25 15.96 -7.14
C VAL A 860 44.76 17.40 -7.26
N HIS A 861 45.15 18.00 -6.15
CA HIS A 861 45.75 19.33 -6.10
C HIS A 861 47.16 19.23 -5.48
N ASP A 862 48.17 19.57 -6.28
CA ASP A 862 49.57 19.61 -5.83
C ASP A 862 49.84 20.85 -4.96
N MET A 863 50.22 20.61 -3.70
CA MET A 863 50.59 21.65 -2.74
C MET A 863 52.11 21.88 -2.73
N LYS A 864 52.50 23.13 -2.47
CA LYS A 864 53.93 23.48 -2.31
C LYS A 864 54.51 23.02 -0.96
N ASP A 865 53.64 22.79 0.03
CA ASP A 865 53.99 22.36 1.38
C ASP A 865 53.21 21.10 1.77
N GLN A 866 53.64 20.45 2.85
CA GLN A 866 52.89 19.33 3.44
C GLN A 866 51.58 19.83 4.07
N VAL A 867 50.50 19.05 3.91
CA VAL A 867 49.23 19.32 4.56
C VAL A 867 49.25 18.61 5.92
N ASN A 868 49.34 19.37 7.03
CA ASN A 868 49.35 18.79 8.38
C ASN A 868 47.95 18.66 8.98
N ASN A 869 47.02 19.55 8.61
CA ASN A 869 45.61 19.56 9.01
C ASN A 869 44.84 20.36 7.94
N LEU A 870 43.60 19.96 7.62
CA LEU A 870 42.82 20.47 6.49
C LEU A 870 41.37 20.76 6.92
N VAL A 871 40.86 21.94 6.56
CA VAL A 871 39.42 22.27 6.61
C VAL A 871 38.99 22.88 5.27
N VAL A 872 37.77 22.60 4.82
CA VAL A 872 37.30 22.92 3.45
C VAL A 872 35.92 23.59 3.50
N ALA A 873 35.70 24.60 2.68
CA ALA A 873 34.37 25.18 2.43
C ALA A 873 34.31 25.85 1.05
N ASN A 874 33.18 25.73 0.35
CA ASN A 874 32.72 26.58 -0.76
C ASN A 874 33.83 27.20 -1.64
N GLY A 875 34.59 26.37 -2.37
CA GLY A 875 35.61 26.85 -3.32
C GLY A 875 37.01 27.11 -2.74
N ILE A 876 37.21 26.88 -1.44
CA ILE A 876 38.51 26.99 -0.76
C ILE A 876 38.83 25.81 0.17
N SER A 877 40.11 25.49 0.25
CA SER A 877 40.71 24.64 1.28
C SER A 877 41.71 25.44 2.11
N CYS A 878 41.72 25.21 3.43
CA CYS A 878 42.58 25.89 4.39
C CYS A 878 43.40 24.84 5.14
N PHE A 879 44.74 24.95 5.10
CA PHE A 879 45.64 23.96 5.69
C PHE A 879 46.84 24.53 6.44
N ILE A 880 47.31 23.77 7.42
CA ILE A 880 48.53 24.07 8.17
C ILE A 880 49.75 23.54 7.37
N PRO A 881 50.67 24.40 6.89
CA PRO A 881 51.92 23.99 6.25
C PRO A 881 52.96 23.52 7.29
N GLN A 882 54.18 23.18 6.85
CA GLN A 882 55.30 22.85 7.77
C GLN A 882 55.86 24.07 8.54
N GLY A 883 55.42 25.29 8.20
CA GLY A 883 55.96 26.56 8.71
C GLY A 883 55.07 27.28 9.74
N ALA A 884 54.94 28.59 9.57
CA ALA A 884 54.00 29.43 10.33
C ALA A 884 52.85 29.89 9.42
N GLY A 885 51.73 30.25 10.03
CA GLY A 885 50.49 30.64 9.37
C GLY A 885 49.63 29.47 8.90
N VAL A 886 48.60 29.82 8.13
CA VAL A 886 47.68 28.90 7.46
C VAL A 886 47.65 29.25 5.98
N LYS A 887 47.76 28.26 5.10
CA LYS A 887 47.56 28.46 3.67
C LYS A 887 46.10 28.27 3.32
N VAL A 888 45.53 29.26 2.64
CA VAL A 888 44.27 29.13 1.92
C VAL A 888 44.62 28.89 0.45
N HIS A 889 44.00 27.88 -0.13
CA HIS A 889 44.04 27.55 -1.54
C HIS A 889 42.61 27.61 -2.07
N SER A 890 42.38 28.30 -3.18
CA SER A 890 41.09 28.29 -3.87
C SER A 890 41.18 27.41 -5.10
N TRP A 891 40.11 26.70 -5.42
CA TRP A 891 40.05 25.76 -6.54
C TRP A 891 40.23 26.45 -7.92
N ASN A 892 40.21 27.78 -7.97
CA ASN A 892 40.59 28.59 -9.14
C ASN A 892 42.12 28.82 -9.28
N GLY A 893 42.94 28.22 -8.42
CA GLY A 893 44.41 28.32 -8.42
C GLY A 893 45.01 29.42 -7.55
N GLY A 894 44.19 30.27 -6.92
CA GLY A 894 44.66 31.28 -5.97
C GLY A 894 45.21 30.67 -4.67
N SER A 895 46.34 31.19 -4.15
CA SER A 895 46.85 30.79 -2.84
C SER A 895 47.32 31.99 -2.00
N LYS A 896 46.90 32.03 -0.73
CA LYS A 896 47.13 33.13 0.22
C LYS A 896 47.64 32.55 1.55
N LEU A 897 48.70 33.13 2.12
CA LEU A 897 49.16 32.80 3.47
C LEU A 897 48.51 33.76 4.49
N LEU A 898 47.84 33.22 5.49
CA LEU A 898 47.22 33.96 6.60
C LEU A 898 48.03 33.76 7.88
N ASN A 899 48.02 34.76 8.76
CA ASN A 899 48.65 34.73 10.10
C ASN A 899 50.11 34.21 10.13
N PRO A 900 51.02 34.72 9.28
CA PRO A 900 52.39 34.19 9.13
C PRO A 900 53.27 34.29 10.39
N ASN A 901 52.81 34.99 11.44
CA ASN A 901 53.55 35.22 12.69
C ASN A 901 53.22 34.18 13.78
N LYS A 902 52.36 33.19 13.49
CA LYS A 902 51.92 32.16 14.44
C LYS A 902 52.17 30.74 13.91
N HIS A 903 52.76 29.87 14.72
CA HIS A 903 52.78 28.44 14.45
C HIS A 903 51.43 27.83 14.90
N VAL A 904 50.53 27.66 13.94
CA VAL A 904 49.22 27.02 14.13
C VAL A 904 49.40 25.50 14.20
N LYS A 905 48.55 24.82 14.98
CA LYS A 905 48.61 23.37 15.21
C LYS A 905 47.29 22.65 14.92
N CYS A 906 46.16 23.32 15.12
CA CYS A 906 44.83 22.81 14.80
C CYS A 906 43.93 23.93 14.26
N LEU A 907 43.03 23.55 13.36
CA LEU A 907 42.03 24.43 12.75
C LEU A 907 40.61 23.96 13.07
N SER A 908 39.68 24.91 13.12
CA SER A 908 38.24 24.68 13.02
C SER A 908 37.63 25.80 12.19
N LEU A 909 36.54 25.54 11.48
CA LEU A 909 35.93 26.45 10.51
C LEU A 909 34.44 26.58 10.80
N ALA A 910 33.97 27.79 11.08
CA ALA A 910 32.56 28.07 11.35
C ALA A 910 32.17 29.45 10.82
N HIS A 911 31.00 29.57 10.17
CA HIS A 911 30.45 30.86 9.69
C HIS A 911 31.42 31.72 8.86
N GLY A 912 32.26 31.09 8.01
CA GLY A 912 33.27 31.79 7.20
C GLY A 912 34.53 32.25 7.97
N LYS A 913 34.62 31.96 9.27
CA LYS A 913 35.74 32.30 10.15
C LYS A 913 36.55 31.06 10.51
N LEU A 914 37.88 31.19 10.45
CA LEU A 914 38.85 30.15 10.74
C LEU A 914 39.44 30.35 12.14
N TYR A 915 39.25 29.37 13.01
CA TYR A 915 39.73 29.36 14.38
C TYR A 915 41.00 28.53 14.49
N CYS A 916 42.09 29.16 14.95
CA CYS A 916 43.45 28.63 14.91
C CYS A 916 44.00 28.45 16.32
N GLY A 917 44.22 27.20 16.74
CA GLY A 917 44.94 26.87 17.97
C GLY A 917 46.45 26.87 17.72
N CYS A 918 47.22 27.61 18.51
CA CYS A 918 48.65 27.86 18.26
C CYS A 918 49.59 27.17 19.27
N HIS A 919 50.86 27.02 18.87
CA HIS A 919 51.92 26.40 19.70
C HIS A 919 52.28 27.19 20.97
N ASP A 920 52.05 28.51 20.99
CA ASP A 920 52.36 29.41 22.10
C ASP A 920 51.21 29.54 23.12
N SER A 921 50.23 28.63 23.10
CA SER A 921 48.94 28.72 23.79
C SER A 921 48.04 29.87 23.33
N SER A 922 48.32 30.57 22.22
CA SER A 922 47.37 31.54 21.67
C SER A 922 46.25 30.88 20.86
N ILE A 923 45.10 31.56 20.84
CA ILE A 923 43.94 31.23 20.00
C ILE A 923 43.66 32.46 19.14
N GLN A 924 43.49 32.25 17.84
CA GLN A 924 43.28 33.31 16.86
C GLN A 924 42.00 33.02 16.06
N GLU A 925 41.18 34.03 15.83
CA GLU A 925 40.11 34.01 14.84
C GLU A 925 40.62 34.71 13.56
N ILE A 926 40.33 34.18 12.39
CA ILE A 926 40.65 34.81 11.11
C ILE A 926 39.42 34.79 10.21
N ASP A 927 38.91 35.96 9.86
CA ASP A 927 37.86 36.09 8.84
C ASP A 927 38.44 35.77 7.46
N LEU A 928 37.87 34.81 6.73
CA LEU A 928 38.40 34.38 5.44
C LEU A 928 38.06 35.34 4.30
N THR A 929 37.02 36.16 4.45
CA THR A 929 36.57 37.13 3.43
C THR A 929 37.45 38.38 3.43
N THR A 930 37.73 38.94 4.61
CA THR A 930 38.58 40.12 4.77
C THR A 930 40.06 39.75 4.93
N GLY A 931 40.36 38.59 5.52
CA GLY A 931 41.70 38.21 5.99
C GLY A 931 42.10 38.85 7.32
N THR A 932 41.20 39.54 8.03
CA THR A 932 41.51 40.15 9.34
C THR A 932 41.62 39.08 10.42
N ALA A 933 42.68 39.15 11.22
CA ALA A 933 42.91 38.26 12.35
C ALA A 933 42.66 38.97 13.69
N ALA A 934 41.95 38.30 14.60
CA ALA A 934 41.70 38.72 15.97
C ALA A 934 42.28 37.69 16.96
N THR A 935 42.61 38.13 18.18
CA THR A 935 43.11 37.26 19.25
C THR A 935 42.01 36.96 20.25
N ILE A 936 41.64 35.69 20.40
CA ILE A 936 40.73 35.22 21.46
C ILE A 936 41.52 35.01 22.76
N GLN A 937 42.65 34.31 22.66
CA GLN A 937 43.56 34.09 23.78
C GLN A 937 44.97 34.52 23.42
N HIS A 938 45.58 35.40 24.22
CA HIS A 938 46.99 35.77 24.07
C HIS A 938 47.92 34.63 24.48
N GLY A 939 49.00 34.45 23.72
CA GLY A 939 49.99 33.39 23.97
C GLY A 939 50.82 33.67 25.22
N SER A 940 51.11 32.63 26.00
CA SER A 940 51.85 32.75 27.27
C SER A 940 53.10 31.87 27.27
N ARG A 941 54.25 32.47 27.59
CA ARG A 941 55.48 31.74 27.92
C ARG A 941 55.51 31.53 29.44
N LYS A 942 54.96 30.40 29.92
CA LYS A 942 55.01 30.05 31.35
C LYS A 942 56.47 29.96 31.84
N LEU A 943 56.68 30.27 33.12
CA LEU A 943 58.00 30.53 33.75
C LEU A 943 59.07 29.44 33.53
N LEU A 944 58.67 28.21 33.20
CA LEU A 944 59.53 27.04 33.00
C LEU A 944 59.94 26.79 31.53
N GLY A 945 59.68 27.74 30.62
CA GLY A 945 60.18 27.72 29.23
C GLY A 945 59.51 26.71 28.28
N LYS A 946 58.76 25.73 28.79
CA LYS A 946 57.94 24.81 27.98
C LYS A 946 56.65 25.50 27.52
N ALA A 947 56.39 25.45 26.22
CA ALA A 947 55.14 25.96 25.64
C ALA A 947 53.97 24.99 25.90
N ASN A 948 52.74 25.53 26.01
CA ASN A 948 51.52 24.73 26.11
C ASN A 948 50.71 24.86 24.79
N PRO A 949 50.99 24.05 23.77
CA PRO A 949 50.32 24.19 22.48
C PRO A 949 48.83 23.83 22.60
N ILE A 950 47.95 24.52 21.89
CA ILE A 950 46.55 24.08 21.74
C ILE A 950 46.55 22.82 20.85
N HIS A 951 45.96 21.72 21.32
CA HIS A 951 46.00 20.42 20.63
C HIS A 951 44.82 20.24 19.67
N ALA A 952 43.61 20.57 20.13
CA ALA A 952 42.39 20.53 19.34
C ALA A 952 41.58 21.80 19.58
N ILE A 953 40.87 22.25 18.55
CA ILE A 953 39.95 23.37 18.60
C ILE A 953 38.66 22.96 17.87
N GLN A 954 37.52 23.29 18.45
CA GLN A 954 36.18 22.97 17.91
C GLN A 954 35.28 24.19 18.11
N VAL A 955 34.35 24.44 17.19
CA VAL A 955 33.43 25.60 17.27
C VAL A 955 32.00 25.16 16.99
N GLN A 956 31.11 25.38 17.95
CA GLN A 956 29.72 24.93 17.88
C GLN A 956 28.81 25.89 18.66
N ASN A 957 27.68 26.29 18.05
CA ASN A 957 26.66 27.19 18.63
C ASN A 957 27.24 28.48 19.23
N GLY A 958 28.23 29.10 18.56
CA GLY A 958 28.86 30.34 19.02
C GLY A 958 29.86 30.18 20.17
N LEU A 959 30.22 28.95 20.56
CA LEU A 959 31.28 28.67 21.53
C LEU A 959 32.50 28.05 20.87
N VAL A 960 33.69 28.51 21.26
CA VAL A 960 35.00 27.98 20.87
C VAL A 960 35.54 27.10 22.00
N TYR A 961 35.75 25.83 21.74
CA TYR A 961 36.31 24.86 22.68
C TYR A 961 37.78 24.61 22.32
N SER A 962 38.69 24.80 23.27
CA SER A 962 40.14 24.67 23.05
C SER A 962 40.78 23.70 24.05
N ALA A 963 41.39 22.62 23.56
CA ALA A 963 42.11 21.63 24.37
C ALA A 963 43.61 21.94 24.48
N SER A 964 44.19 21.77 25.67
CA SER A 964 45.64 21.90 25.91
C SER A 964 46.11 20.94 27.01
N SER A 965 47.42 20.91 27.34
CA SER A 965 47.86 20.21 28.54
C SER A 965 47.34 20.95 29.79
N PRO A 966 46.86 20.26 30.85
CA PRO A 966 46.23 20.87 32.04
C PRO A 966 47.22 21.57 33.00
N LEU A 967 48.17 22.34 32.47
CA LEU A 967 49.21 23.10 33.18
C LEU A 967 48.67 24.31 33.98
N ASP A 968 47.35 24.45 34.08
CA ASP A 968 46.63 25.36 34.98
C ASP A 968 45.32 24.74 35.51
N GLY A 969 45.24 23.39 35.53
CA GLY A 969 44.08 22.65 36.04
C GLY A 969 42.93 22.46 35.04
N ALA A 970 42.86 23.28 33.99
CA ALA A 970 41.90 23.14 32.89
C ALA A 970 42.53 22.43 31.69
N ALA A 971 41.95 21.30 31.27
CA ALA A 971 42.35 20.61 30.06
C ALA A 971 41.66 21.20 28.82
N VAL A 972 40.39 21.60 28.96
CA VAL A 972 39.62 22.32 27.93
C VAL A 972 39.14 23.65 28.48
N LYS A 973 39.20 24.70 27.65
CA LYS A 973 38.66 26.04 27.92
C LYS A 973 37.60 26.37 26.87
N ILE A 974 36.53 27.02 27.32
CA ILE A 974 35.33 27.31 26.53
C ILE A 974 35.18 28.83 26.45
N TRP A 975 35.25 29.39 25.24
CA TRP A 975 35.20 30.82 24.98
C TRP A 975 33.96 31.19 24.17
N ASN A 976 33.41 32.38 24.35
CA ASN A 976 32.34 32.90 23.50
C ASN A 976 32.95 33.47 22.19
N ALA A 977 32.51 32.98 21.03
CA ALA A 977 33.03 33.38 19.72
C ALA A 977 32.66 34.83 19.32
N SER A 978 31.72 35.48 20.01
CA SER A 978 31.26 36.84 19.68
C SER A 978 31.99 37.95 20.44
N ASN A 979 32.44 37.69 21.67
CA ASN A 979 33.09 38.68 22.53
C ASN A 979 34.40 38.21 23.19
N TYR A 980 34.79 36.95 22.95
CA TYR A 980 36.00 36.29 23.45
C TYR A 980 36.11 36.08 24.97
N ASP A 981 35.02 36.25 25.72
CA ASP A 981 34.98 35.91 27.15
C ASP A 981 35.18 34.41 27.40
N LEU A 982 35.87 34.07 28.48
CA LEU A 982 35.97 32.70 28.98
C LEU A 982 34.67 32.32 29.70
N VAL A 983 33.88 31.46 29.07
CA VAL A 983 32.57 30.98 29.56
C VAL A 983 32.73 29.85 30.59
N GLY A 984 33.73 28.99 30.43
CA GLY A 984 33.93 27.83 31.30
C GLY A 984 35.20 27.03 31.00
N SER A 985 35.42 25.97 31.79
CA SER A 985 36.59 25.08 31.64
C SER A 985 36.34 23.69 32.21
N LEU A 986 36.80 22.66 31.50
CA LEU A 986 36.75 21.26 31.94
C LEU A 986 38.12 20.84 32.52
N SER A 987 38.12 20.20 33.68
CA SER A 987 39.31 19.74 34.38
C SER A 987 39.55 18.25 34.16
N SER A 988 40.63 17.91 33.45
CA SER A 988 41.15 16.54 33.35
C SER A 988 42.59 16.48 33.86
N ILE A 989 42.98 15.31 34.38
CA ILE A 989 44.35 14.98 34.78
C ILE A 989 45.20 14.65 33.54
N LEU A 990 44.57 14.27 32.44
CA LEU A 990 45.21 13.80 31.22
C LEU A 990 45.35 14.91 30.17
N GLU A 991 46.31 14.72 29.26
CA GLU A 991 46.53 15.60 28.13
C GLU A 991 45.52 15.26 27.01
N VAL A 992 44.52 16.11 26.82
CA VAL A 992 43.51 15.98 25.75
C VAL A 992 44.15 16.27 24.40
N ARG A 993 43.95 15.38 23.44
CA ARG A 993 44.57 15.40 22.10
C ARG A 993 43.59 15.70 20.98
N CYS A 994 42.37 15.18 21.07
CA CYS A 994 41.28 15.40 20.13
C CYS A 994 39.96 15.62 20.89
N MET A 995 38.97 16.21 20.20
CA MET A 995 37.63 16.44 20.76
C MET A 995 36.55 16.27 19.69
N ALA A 996 35.46 15.63 20.06
CA ALA A 996 34.18 15.68 19.36
C ALA A 996 33.13 16.29 20.29
N ILE A 997 32.15 17.02 19.75
CA ILE A 997 31.14 17.73 20.54
C ILE A 997 29.78 17.56 19.88
N SER A 998 28.81 17.04 20.63
CA SER A 998 27.42 16.89 20.21
C SER A 998 26.54 18.01 20.78
N SER A 999 25.25 17.98 20.44
CA SER A 999 24.23 18.85 21.02
C SER A 999 24.26 18.89 22.55
N ASP A 1000 24.42 17.74 23.23
CA ASP A 1000 24.37 17.61 24.70
C ASP A 1000 25.70 17.22 25.37
N LEU A 1001 26.68 16.63 24.67
CA LEU A 1001 27.90 16.04 25.26
C LEU A 1001 29.20 16.57 24.64
N ILE A 1002 30.27 16.55 25.46
CA ILE A 1002 31.65 16.87 25.05
C ILE A 1002 32.49 15.60 25.26
N TYR A 1003 33.12 15.10 24.20
CA TYR A 1003 33.98 13.92 24.21
C TYR A 1003 35.44 14.35 24.06
N MET A 1004 36.28 13.98 25.03
CA MET A 1004 37.70 14.36 25.07
C MET A 1004 38.60 13.12 24.93
N GLY A 1005 39.27 12.98 23.79
CA GLY A 1005 40.23 11.91 23.54
C GLY A 1005 41.57 12.20 24.21
N CYS A 1006 41.97 11.34 25.14
CA CYS A 1006 43.12 11.53 26.01
C CYS A 1006 44.34 10.71 25.56
N LYS A 1007 45.53 11.16 26.01
CA LYS A 1007 46.84 10.57 25.70
C LYS A 1007 47.10 9.18 26.31
N GLY A 1008 46.23 8.68 27.19
CA GLY A 1008 46.38 7.40 27.89
C GLY A 1008 45.09 6.58 27.84
N GLY A 1009 44.79 6.04 26.66
CA GLY A 1009 43.82 4.99 26.44
C GLY A 1009 42.37 5.33 26.76
N SER A 1010 41.97 6.61 26.76
CA SER A 1010 40.69 7.00 27.35
C SER A 1010 39.95 8.12 26.61
N VAL A 1011 38.62 8.06 26.70
CA VAL A 1011 37.71 9.12 26.27
C VAL A 1011 36.92 9.58 27.49
N GLU A 1012 37.11 10.82 27.92
CA GLU A 1012 36.29 11.42 28.98
C GLU A 1012 35.04 12.06 28.37
N ILE A 1013 33.87 11.74 28.92
CA ILE A 1013 32.56 12.23 28.47
C ILE A 1013 32.03 13.24 29.49
N TRP A 1014 31.69 14.45 29.04
CA TRP A 1014 31.25 15.56 29.90
C TRP A 1014 29.91 16.14 29.43
N ASP A 1015 29.10 16.59 30.39
CA ASP A 1015 27.82 17.26 30.12
C ASP A 1015 28.07 18.71 29.65
N ARG A 1016 27.53 19.06 28.48
CA ARG A 1016 27.74 20.39 27.86
C ARG A 1016 27.00 21.52 28.57
N LYS A 1017 25.92 21.21 29.30
CA LYS A 1017 25.10 22.16 30.07
C LYS A 1017 25.61 22.27 31.50
N LYS A 1018 25.80 21.13 32.17
CA LYS A 1018 26.42 21.01 33.50
C LYS A 1018 27.95 20.92 33.37
N GLN A 1019 28.60 21.99 32.89
CA GLN A 1019 30.03 22.07 32.50
C GLN A 1019 31.08 21.73 33.58
N GLN A 1020 30.68 21.27 34.76
CA GLN A 1020 31.55 20.78 35.84
C GLN A 1020 31.31 19.28 36.15
N SER A 1021 30.37 18.64 35.46
CA SER A 1021 29.97 17.25 35.64
C SER A 1021 30.54 16.38 34.52
N ARG A 1022 31.56 15.58 34.85
CA ARG A 1022 31.97 14.46 34.01
C ARG A 1022 30.94 13.35 34.13
N VAL A 1023 30.42 12.89 32.99
CA VAL A 1023 29.46 11.79 32.90
C VAL A 1023 30.19 10.46 33.09
N GLU A 1024 31.26 10.22 32.34
CA GLU A 1024 31.92 8.90 32.28
C GLU A 1024 33.38 9.00 31.79
N ILE A 1025 34.13 7.91 31.92
CA ILE A 1025 35.43 7.70 31.24
C ILE A 1025 35.40 6.33 30.56
N LEU A 1026 35.44 6.29 29.24
CA LEU A 1026 35.64 5.05 28.48
C LEU A 1026 37.14 4.74 28.39
N GLN A 1027 37.49 3.45 28.29
CA GLN A 1027 38.85 2.96 28.07
C GLN A 1027 38.93 2.24 26.73
N THR A 1028 39.95 2.52 25.91
CA THR A 1028 40.08 2.00 24.54
C THR A 1028 40.76 0.63 24.47
N GLY A 1029 40.63 -0.19 25.52
CA GLY A 1029 41.31 -1.48 25.70
C GLY A 1029 42.83 -1.42 25.92
N THR A 1030 43.52 -0.45 25.31
CA THR A 1030 44.98 -0.27 25.34
C THR A 1030 45.37 1.09 25.95
N ASN A 1031 46.63 1.25 26.36
CA ASN A 1031 47.15 2.49 26.95
C ASN A 1031 47.66 3.51 25.89
N ASP A 1032 47.01 3.54 24.73
CA ASP A 1032 47.47 4.28 23.54
C ASP A 1032 46.86 5.68 23.46
N LYS A 1033 47.33 6.51 22.52
CA LYS A 1033 46.81 7.88 22.37
C LYS A 1033 45.58 7.85 21.48
N VAL A 1034 44.46 8.41 21.93
CA VAL A 1034 43.36 8.76 21.02
C VAL A 1034 43.81 9.97 20.18
N LEU A 1035 43.87 9.80 18.86
CA LEU A 1035 44.41 10.81 17.93
C LEU A 1035 43.31 11.58 17.20
N CYS A 1036 42.25 10.90 16.80
CA CYS A 1036 41.11 11.47 16.08
C CYS A 1036 39.78 10.83 16.53
N MET A 1037 38.68 11.58 16.36
CA MET A 1037 37.34 11.18 16.77
C MET A 1037 36.31 11.80 15.82
N ALA A 1038 35.22 11.10 15.53
CA ALA A 1038 34.08 11.60 14.75
C ALA A 1038 32.75 11.13 15.36
N LEU A 1039 31.71 11.93 15.19
CA LEU A 1039 30.32 11.56 15.48
C LEU A 1039 29.58 11.32 14.16
N ASN A 1040 28.58 10.44 14.16
CA ASN A 1040 27.64 10.30 13.05
C ASN A 1040 26.60 11.45 13.04
N ALA A 1041 25.78 11.51 11.98
CA ALA A 1041 24.81 12.58 11.79
C ALA A 1041 23.69 12.65 12.85
N ASN A 1042 23.44 11.55 13.57
CA ASN A 1042 22.44 11.45 14.64
C ASN A 1042 23.04 11.74 16.04
N GLU A 1043 24.36 11.92 16.13
CA GLU A 1043 25.13 12.04 17.37
C GLU A 1043 25.04 10.84 18.34
N ASP A 1044 24.50 9.69 17.89
CA ASP A 1044 24.33 8.46 18.70
C ASP A 1044 25.47 7.44 18.54
N VAL A 1045 26.33 7.60 17.53
CA VAL A 1045 27.56 6.81 17.34
C VAL A 1045 28.78 7.73 17.35
N LEU A 1046 29.70 7.45 18.28
CA LEU A 1046 31.06 7.99 18.30
C LEU A 1046 32.02 6.93 17.73
N VAL A 1047 32.97 7.37 16.91
CA VAL A 1047 34.06 6.54 16.38
C VAL A 1047 35.40 7.22 16.68
N ILE A 1048 36.41 6.45 17.08
CA ILE A 1048 37.73 6.94 17.49
C ILE A 1048 38.87 6.20 16.78
N GLY A 1049 40.04 6.84 16.69
CA GLY A 1049 41.24 6.29 16.08
C GLY A 1049 42.48 6.47 16.96
N THR A 1050 43.30 5.42 17.09
CA THR A 1050 44.44 5.39 18.02
C THR A 1050 45.82 5.52 17.36
N SER A 1051 46.82 5.84 18.17
CA SER A 1051 48.25 5.79 17.80
C SER A 1051 48.82 4.36 17.66
N THR A 1052 47.98 3.35 17.58
CA THR A 1052 48.36 1.95 17.30
C THR A 1052 47.63 1.35 16.11
N GLY A 1053 46.79 2.14 15.41
CA GLY A 1053 46.03 1.66 14.25
C GLY A 1053 44.66 1.09 14.59
N GLN A 1054 44.22 1.17 15.85
CA GLN A 1054 42.89 0.69 16.22
C GLN A 1054 41.81 1.72 15.90
N ILE A 1055 40.64 1.20 15.51
CA ILE A 1055 39.38 1.91 15.32
C ILE A 1055 38.35 1.28 16.26
N GLN A 1056 37.57 2.10 16.96
CA GLN A 1056 36.54 1.69 17.94
C GLN A 1056 35.36 2.67 17.87
#